data_AF-A0A165APY9-F1
#
_entry.id   AF-A0A165APY9-F1
#
_cell.length_a   1.000
_cell.length_b   1.000
_cell.length_c   1.000
_cell.angle_alpha   90.00
_cell.angle_beta   90.00
_cell.angle_gamma   90.00
#
_symmetry.space_group_name_H-M   'P 1'
#
loop_
_entity.id
_entity.type
_entity.pdbx_description
1 polymer ?
#
loop_
_entity_poly.entity_id
_entity_poly.type
_entity_poly.pdbx_seq_one_letter_code
_entity_poly.pdbx_strand_id
1 'polypeptide(L)'
;MKISIVIPVYNSEDLISECLDSLVNQTMPKEDYEIICVDDKSTDSSLDILNRYKKKYDNIVVVERTVNSGGPGAPRNDAIKIAKGEYILFVDSDDYLGNEALLRWYNFSKENDSDITLGKLKGINGRGVPKSMFKETNPDVDLVDSKIVFTLGPQKLFKASLLKENQIIFPTHIKAAEDQVFTMNAYLKAKKISVSADYDYYYLVKRDGEHMSVAYVPPENFYGAMEDIISAIKASDLEEARKTKLMAVFLNRHFDFSRTKNVTIKMKTDEERAEWFKYLSSFIHAVPEEADQFVLPHIKLRLLFIRNNDLQGLTQYEREEQDIKKFCVVNNGDLIARYPSLERYPISEELLKVNYKNKLEHYLQNIEFSDHSLSIQGTIKHKLLDDETNQNQSLTGVFVHRDTKAEKYIAPAKYENSTFTFECKFDELASAEEDLGVWDFFIESSIDGYKLRARIGNKRAAYKYSTNTMYLGHNALFVFSARPYFTMNYDNLSIDIKKHAYTEAELSYETESKDLSFIFKDKQICLPNHSKMIVNTGQSEISLPVKRIELEPNCTKLTVNVQSLLEQLAHVKKERLIEFAINTSQNKISAKVDNQAIVLDTRNVERKSMLFFSKMVEVQYKLLTSKSKFYFQY
;
A
#
# COMPACT_ATOMS: atom_id res chain seq x y z
N MET A 1 -3.68 21.51 -34.98
CA MET A 1 -4.61 21.03 -33.95
C MET A 1 -4.37 19.54 -33.71
N LYS A 2 -3.82 19.21 -32.56
CA LYS A 2 -3.43 17.86 -32.12
C LYS A 2 -4.49 17.23 -31.23
N ILE A 3 -5.02 17.97 -30.27
CA ILE A 3 -6.06 17.49 -29.33
C ILE A 3 -7.26 18.46 -29.30
N SER A 4 -8.48 17.92 -29.35
CA SER A 4 -9.70 18.61 -28.89
C SER A 4 -10.08 18.07 -27.52
N ILE A 5 -10.12 18.93 -26.52
CA ILE A 5 -10.52 18.57 -25.15
C ILE A 5 -12.01 18.88 -25.02
N VAL A 6 -12.80 17.91 -24.59
CA VAL A 6 -14.26 17.98 -24.55
C VAL A 6 -14.72 17.99 -23.10
N ILE A 7 -15.41 19.06 -22.71
CA ILE A 7 -15.96 19.24 -21.36
C ILE A 7 -17.49 19.36 -21.44
N PRO A 8 -18.25 18.35 -20.97
CA PRO A 8 -19.67 18.52 -20.69
C PRO A 8 -19.81 19.37 -19.41
N VAL A 9 -20.62 20.43 -19.45
CA VAL A 9 -20.83 21.32 -18.31
C VAL A 9 -22.31 21.39 -17.97
N TYR A 10 -22.65 21.16 -16.70
CA TYR A 10 -23.98 21.42 -16.15
C TYR A 10 -23.84 21.76 -14.67
N ASN A 11 -24.34 22.91 -14.24
CA ASN A 11 -24.37 23.40 -12.86
C ASN A 11 -23.06 23.09 -12.08
N SER A 12 -21.96 23.69 -12.56
CA SER A 12 -20.58 23.42 -12.13
C SER A 12 -19.82 24.70 -11.75
N GLU A 13 -20.51 25.78 -11.34
CA GLU A 13 -19.89 27.10 -11.13
C GLU A 13 -18.71 27.10 -10.16
N ASP A 14 -18.79 26.31 -9.08
CA ASP A 14 -17.75 26.17 -8.05
C ASP A 14 -16.49 25.41 -8.51
N LEU A 15 -16.55 24.70 -9.65
CA LEU A 15 -15.58 23.64 -10.01
C LEU A 15 -14.93 23.86 -11.37
N ILE A 16 -15.70 24.36 -12.35
CA ILE A 16 -15.25 24.51 -13.74
C ILE A 16 -14.03 25.41 -13.90
N SER A 17 -13.77 26.31 -12.94
CA SER A 17 -12.56 27.15 -12.95
C SER A 17 -11.28 26.34 -12.71
N GLU A 18 -11.25 25.40 -11.76
CA GLU A 18 -10.08 24.55 -11.50
C GLU A 18 -9.80 23.62 -12.69
N CYS A 19 -10.88 23.04 -13.25
CA CYS A 19 -10.82 22.26 -14.48
C CYS A 19 -10.16 23.06 -15.61
N LEU A 20 -10.69 24.25 -15.95
CA LEU A 20 -10.17 25.09 -17.03
C LEU A 20 -8.77 25.62 -16.78
N ASP A 21 -8.44 26.03 -15.55
CA ASP A 21 -7.08 26.47 -15.21
C ASP A 21 -6.06 25.33 -15.39
N SER A 22 -6.42 24.07 -15.12
CA SER A 22 -5.53 22.92 -15.40
C SER A 22 -5.25 22.71 -16.89
N LEU A 23 -6.19 23.10 -17.77
CA LEU A 23 -6.08 22.92 -19.22
C LEU A 23 -5.33 24.06 -19.90
N VAL A 24 -5.59 25.32 -19.52
CA VAL A 24 -4.92 26.49 -20.13
C VAL A 24 -3.47 26.66 -19.71
N ASN A 25 -3.05 26.00 -18.62
CA ASN A 25 -1.69 25.98 -18.09
C ASN A 25 -0.89 24.71 -18.48
N GLN A 26 -1.39 23.90 -19.42
CA GLN A 26 -0.66 22.74 -19.95
C GLN A 26 0.64 23.14 -20.65
N THR A 27 1.63 22.24 -20.63
CA THR A 27 2.93 22.43 -21.30
C THR A 27 2.88 22.28 -22.82
N MET A 28 1.76 21.81 -23.39
CA MET A 28 1.53 21.82 -24.84
C MET A 28 1.28 23.26 -25.34
N PRO A 29 1.78 23.66 -26.53
CA PRO A 29 1.47 24.96 -27.13
C PRO A 29 -0.05 25.17 -27.33
N LYS A 30 -0.56 26.39 -27.17
CA LYS A 30 -2.02 26.66 -27.21
C LYS A 30 -2.62 26.52 -28.63
N GLU A 31 -1.80 26.72 -29.65
CA GLU A 31 -2.12 26.48 -31.06
C GLU A 31 -2.27 24.98 -31.41
N ASP A 32 -1.77 24.10 -30.55
CA ASP A 32 -1.83 22.65 -30.72
C ASP A 32 -3.07 22.01 -30.11
N TYR A 33 -3.85 22.68 -29.26
CA TYR A 33 -5.09 22.10 -28.70
C TYR A 33 -6.22 23.12 -28.55
N GLU A 34 -7.46 22.65 -28.67
CA GLU A 34 -8.67 23.43 -28.38
C GLU A 34 -9.42 22.82 -27.20
N ILE A 35 -10.12 23.67 -26.43
CA ILE A 35 -11.00 23.27 -25.33
C ILE A 35 -12.43 23.57 -25.76
N ILE A 36 -13.27 22.54 -25.85
CA ILE A 36 -14.67 22.60 -26.29
C ILE A 36 -15.55 22.35 -25.07
N CYS A 37 -16.07 23.43 -24.49
CA CYS A 37 -17.04 23.39 -23.40
C CYS A 37 -18.45 23.38 -23.98
N VAL A 38 -19.25 22.38 -23.64
CA VAL A 38 -20.66 22.29 -24.04
C VAL A 38 -21.54 22.37 -22.79
N ASP A 39 -22.18 23.51 -22.62
CA ASP A 39 -23.12 23.77 -21.53
C ASP A 39 -24.48 23.09 -21.83
N ASP A 40 -24.89 22.16 -20.98
CA ASP A 40 -26.16 21.43 -21.10
C ASP A 40 -27.32 22.20 -20.45
N LYS A 41 -27.42 23.49 -20.76
CA LYS A 41 -28.40 24.43 -20.21
C LYS A 41 -28.33 24.55 -18.68
N SER A 42 -27.18 25.00 -18.18
CA SER A 42 -26.99 25.32 -16.77
C SER A 42 -27.94 26.45 -16.31
N THR A 43 -28.23 26.46 -15.02
CA THR A 43 -29.06 27.46 -14.32
C THR A 43 -28.27 28.31 -13.32
N ASP A 44 -26.97 28.06 -13.20
CA ASP A 44 -26.01 28.75 -12.33
C ASP A 44 -25.05 29.64 -13.16
N SER A 45 -23.96 30.13 -12.55
CA SER A 45 -22.97 31.00 -13.22
C SER A 45 -22.01 30.25 -14.17
N SER A 46 -22.20 28.95 -14.43
CA SER A 46 -21.28 28.14 -15.26
C SER A 46 -21.03 28.77 -16.63
N LEU A 47 -22.09 29.13 -17.36
CA LEU A 47 -21.99 29.70 -18.70
C LEU A 47 -21.27 31.07 -18.71
N ASP A 48 -21.42 31.87 -17.65
CA ASP A 48 -20.69 33.14 -17.50
C ASP A 48 -19.20 32.93 -17.19
N ILE A 49 -18.86 31.87 -16.45
CA ILE A 49 -17.45 31.47 -16.28
C ILE A 49 -16.87 31.04 -17.63
N LEU A 50 -17.53 30.14 -18.36
CA LEU A 50 -17.09 29.69 -19.69
C LEU A 50 -16.86 30.87 -20.65
N ASN A 51 -17.79 31.83 -20.68
CA ASN A 51 -17.68 33.01 -21.53
C ASN A 51 -16.55 33.97 -21.10
N ARG A 52 -16.19 34.04 -19.81
CA ARG A 52 -14.99 34.78 -19.37
C ARG A 52 -13.70 34.11 -19.83
N TYR A 53 -13.60 32.77 -19.74
CA TYR A 53 -12.46 32.02 -20.24
C TYR A 53 -12.30 32.15 -21.75
N LYS A 54 -13.39 32.02 -22.52
CA LYS A 54 -13.42 32.23 -23.98
C LYS A 54 -12.96 33.63 -24.42
N LYS A 55 -13.20 34.67 -23.62
CA LYS A 55 -12.70 36.03 -23.88
C LYS A 55 -11.20 36.20 -23.58
N LYS A 56 -10.60 35.29 -22.80
CA LYS A 56 -9.19 35.35 -22.35
C LYS A 56 -8.27 34.45 -23.18
N TYR A 57 -8.80 33.37 -23.77
CA TYR A 57 -8.02 32.36 -24.47
C TYR A 57 -8.70 31.95 -25.80
N ASP A 58 -8.05 32.25 -26.92
CA ASP A 58 -8.59 32.05 -28.27
C ASP A 58 -8.85 30.57 -28.64
N ASN A 59 -8.21 29.63 -27.92
CA ASN A 59 -8.38 28.20 -28.14
C ASN A 59 -9.56 27.58 -27.35
N ILE A 60 -10.42 28.40 -26.74
CA ILE A 60 -11.64 27.94 -26.04
C ILE A 60 -12.89 28.18 -26.88
N VAL A 61 -13.61 27.10 -27.15
CA VAL A 61 -14.92 27.08 -27.82
C VAL A 61 -15.99 26.80 -26.78
N VAL A 62 -17.05 27.61 -26.78
CA VAL A 62 -18.22 27.44 -25.90
C VAL A 62 -19.46 27.25 -26.77
N VAL A 63 -20.21 26.19 -26.49
CA VAL A 63 -21.50 25.85 -27.10
C VAL A 63 -22.55 25.78 -25.99
N GLU A 64 -23.66 26.51 -26.15
CA GLU A 64 -24.82 26.41 -25.25
C GLU A 64 -25.89 25.52 -25.91
N ARG A 65 -26.39 24.52 -25.18
CA ARG A 65 -27.55 23.72 -25.60
C ARG A 65 -28.85 24.41 -25.18
N THR A 66 -29.86 24.36 -26.04
CA THR A 66 -31.16 25.01 -25.78
C THR A 66 -32.02 24.30 -24.74
N VAL A 67 -31.75 23.01 -24.49
CA VAL A 67 -32.49 22.16 -23.54
C VAL A 67 -31.49 21.21 -22.86
N ASN A 68 -31.58 21.10 -21.53
CA ASN A 68 -30.83 20.14 -20.74
C ASN A 68 -31.16 18.70 -21.18
N SER A 69 -30.13 17.92 -21.49
CA SER A 69 -30.28 16.51 -21.91
C SER A 69 -30.41 15.54 -20.74
N GLY A 70 -30.03 15.97 -19.53
CA GLY A 70 -30.06 15.17 -18.31
C GLY A 70 -28.89 14.18 -18.19
N GLY A 71 -27.78 14.41 -18.89
CA GLY A 71 -26.56 13.62 -18.77
C GLY A 71 -25.44 14.11 -19.70
N PRO A 72 -24.18 13.68 -19.49
CA PRO A 72 -23.04 14.22 -20.23
C PRO A 72 -22.93 13.70 -21.68
N GLY A 73 -23.68 12.66 -22.06
CA GLY A 73 -23.58 12.02 -23.38
C GLY A 73 -23.91 12.94 -24.57
N ALA A 74 -25.03 13.66 -24.54
CA ALA A 74 -25.41 14.55 -25.64
C ALA A 74 -24.45 15.77 -25.79
N PRO A 75 -24.03 16.46 -24.71
CA PRO A 75 -22.98 17.47 -24.78
C PRO A 75 -21.66 16.96 -25.38
N ARG A 76 -21.19 15.77 -24.96
CA ARG A 76 -19.98 15.14 -25.54
C ARG A 76 -20.16 14.84 -27.04
N ASN A 77 -21.34 14.38 -27.48
CA ASN A 77 -21.63 14.15 -28.89
C ASN A 77 -21.62 15.43 -29.74
N ASP A 78 -22.13 16.54 -29.20
CA ASP A 78 -22.10 17.82 -29.91
C ASP A 78 -20.66 18.33 -30.09
N ALA A 79 -19.81 18.13 -29.08
CA ALA A 79 -18.39 18.44 -29.18
C ALA A 79 -17.65 17.56 -30.20
N ILE A 80 -17.92 16.24 -30.24
CA ILE A 80 -17.30 15.31 -31.22
C ILE A 80 -17.52 15.80 -32.65
N LYS A 81 -18.73 16.31 -32.98
CA LYS A 81 -19.06 16.81 -34.33
C LYS A 81 -18.13 17.96 -34.74
N ILE A 82 -17.87 18.91 -33.85
CA ILE A 82 -17.14 20.15 -34.15
C ILE A 82 -15.63 20.08 -33.86
N ALA A 83 -15.16 19.04 -33.15
CA ALA A 83 -13.75 18.81 -32.82
C ALA A 83 -12.86 18.74 -34.08
N LYS A 84 -11.77 19.51 -34.08
CA LYS A 84 -10.76 19.63 -35.16
C LYS A 84 -9.43 18.97 -34.84
N GLY A 85 -9.22 18.57 -33.59
CA GLY A 85 -8.06 17.84 -33.13
C GLY A 85 -7.99 16.46 -33.77
N GLU A 86 -6.75 16.02 -34.00
CA GLU A 86 -6.46 14.67 -34.46
C GLU A 86 -6.86 13.60 -33.42
N TYR A 87 -6.79 13.97 -32.15
CA TYR A 87 -7.32 13.20 -31.02
C TYR A 87 -8.37 14.00 -30.24
N ILE A 88 -9.26 13.29 -29.55
CA ILE A 88 -10.30 13.81 -28.67
C ILE A 88 -10.03 13.26 -27.26
N LEU A 89 -10.02 14.16 -26.26
CA LEU A 89 -9.90 13.83 -24.84
C LEU A 89 -11.17 14.31 -24.12
N PHE A 90 -11.84 13.44 -23.36
CA PHE A 90 -12.97 13.85 -22.52
C PHE A 90 -12.48 14.16 -21.10
N VAL A 91 -12.89 15.31 -20.56
CA VAL A 91 -12.62 15.76 -19.19
C VAL A 91 -13.95 16.21 -18.59
N ASP A 92 -14.32 15.70 -17.42
CA ASP A 92 -15.56 16.09 -16.74
C ASP A 92 -15.34 17.43 -15.97
N SER A 93 -16.40 18.24 -15.82
CA SER A 93 -16.30 19.63 -15.32
C SER A 93 -15.83 19.78 -13.86
N ASP A 94 -15.79 18.68 -13.12
CA ASP A 94 -15.33 18.56 -11.73
C ASP A 94 -13.97 17.87 -11.59
N ASP A 95 -13.31 17.54 -12.69
CA ASP A 95 -11.98 16.89 -12.75
C ASP A 95 -10.91 17.81 -13.37
N TYR A 96 -9.62 17.43 -13.25
CA TYR A 96 -8.51 18.18 -13.84
C TYR A 96 -7.36 17.29 -14.35
N LEU A 97 -6.43 17.87 -15.12
CA LEU A 97 -5.27 17.17 -15.68
C LEU A 97 -3.95 17.55 -14.99
N GLY A 98 -2.97 16.66 -15.04
CA GLY A 98 -1.59 16.97 -14.68
C GLY A 98 -0.93 17.89 -15.72
N ASN A 99 -0.02 18.77 -15.31
CA ASN A 99 0.54 19.85 -16.14
C ASN A 99 1.19 19.41 -17.46
N GLU A 100 1.69 18.16 -17.52
CA GLU A 100 2.33 17.59 -18.72
C GLU A 100 1.43 16.60 -19.49
N ALA A 101 0.18 16.41 -19.04
CA ALA A 101 -0.69 15.33 -19.50
C ALA A 101 -0.92 15.37 -21.01
N LEU A 102 -1.30 16.52 -21.59
CA LEU A 102 -1.59 16.64 -23.02
C LEU A 102 -0.38 16.30 -23.90
N LEU A 103 0.79 16.85 -23.58
CA LEU A 103 2.00 16.67 -24.36
C LEU A 103 2.49 15.22 -24.30
N ARG A 104 2.51 14.63 -23.10
CA ARG A 104 2.86 13.22 -22.90
C ARG A 104 1.87 12.29 -23.61
N TRP A 105 0.57 12.54 -23.50
CA TRP A 105 -0.45 11.72 -24.14
C TRP A 105 -0.34 11.78 -25.66
N TYR A 106 -0.18 12.96 -26.24
CA TYR A 106 -0.03 13.08 -27.69
C TYR A 106 1.23 12.37 -28.19
N ASN A 107 2.39 12.66 -27.60
CA ASN A 107 3.66 12.06 -28.04
C ASN A 107 3.62 10.54 -27.95
N PHE A 108 3.19 9.98 -26.80
CA PHE A 108 3.09 8.54 -26.63
C PHE A 108 2.11 7.89 -27.62
N SER A 109 0.96 8.53 -27.87
CA SER A 109 -0.02 8.03 -28.85
C SER A 109 0.51 8.08 -30.28
N LYS A 110 1.35 9.09 -30.58
CA LYS A 110 1.96 9.28 -31.89
C LYS A 110 3.12 8.36 -32.18
N GLU A 111 4.02 8.18 -31.22
CA GLU A 111 5.16 7.28 -31.30
C GLU A 111 4.71 5.82 -31.49
N ASN A 112 3.51 5.47 -31.01
CA ASN A 112 2.97 4.12 -31.06
C ASN A 112 1.86 3.88 -32.09
N ASP A 113 1.40 4.90 -32.81
CA ASP A 113 0.16 4.90 -33.63
C ASP A 113 -1.07 4.31 -32.89
N SER A 114 -1.28 4.79 -31.67
CA SER A 114 -2.42 4.41 -30.84
C SER A 114 -3.72 5.00 -31.38
N ASP A 115 -4.76 4.17 -31.52
CA ASP A 115 -6.12 4.65 -31.77
C ASP A 115 -6.81 5.08 -30.46
N ILE A 116 -6.45 4.46 -29.34
CA ILE A 116 -6.90 4.84 -28.00
C ILE A 116 -5.72 4.75 -27.02
N THR A 117 -5.51 5.78 -26.22
CA THR A 117 -4.49 5.81 -25.16
C THR A 117 -5.12 6.09 -23.81
N LEU A 118 -4.97 5.13 -22.90
CA LEU A 118 -5.32 5.28 -21.49
C LEU A 118 -4.16 5.96 -20.77
N GLY A 119 -4.43 7.05 -20.06
CA GLY A 119 -3.49 7.64 -19.10
C GLY A 119 -3.84 7.23 -17.68
N LYS A 120 -2.84 7.01 -16.85
CA LYS A 120 -3.02 6.62 -15.45
C LYS A 120 -3.80 7.66 -14.65
N LEU A 121 -4.84 7.16 -14.00
CA LEU A 121 -5.82 7.92 -13.24
C LEU A 121 -5.38 8.09 -11.78
N LYS A 122 -5.59 9.28 -11.22
CA LYS A 122 -5.35 9.61 -9.81
C LYS A 122 -6.66 9.99 -9.14
N GLY A 123 -6.95 9.38 -7.99
CA GLY A 123 -8.13 9.73 -7.19
C GLY A 123 -7.81 10.80 -6.15
N ILE A 124 -8.62 11.84 -6.08
CA ILE A 124 -8.51 12.97 -5.14
C ILE A 124 -9.68 12.93 -4.15
N ASN A 125 -9.48 13.45 -2.93
CA ASN A 125 -10.46 13.47 -1.84
C ASN A 125 -11.09 12.09 -1.51
N GLY A 126 -10.31 11.02 -1.69
CA GLY A 126 -10.78 9.64 -1.47
C GLY A 126 -11.60 9.06 -2.61
N ARG A 127 -11.62 9.66 -3.81
CA ARG A 127 -12.18 9.06 -5.03
C ARG A 127 -11.48 7.72 -5.32
N GLY A 128 -12.26 6.66 -5.47
CA GLY A 128 -11.76 5.39 -5.99
C GLY A 128 -11.52 5.49 -7.51
N VAL A 129 -10.36 5.04 -7.97
CA VAL A 129 -10.02 4.96 -9.41
C VAL A 129 -9.51 3.55 -9.76
N PRO A 130 -9.75 3.06 -11.00
CA PRO A 130 -9.12 1.85 -11.50
C PRO A 130 -7.58 1.94 -11.45
N LYS A 131 -6.91 0.86 -11.02
CA LYS A 131 -5.44 0.79 -10.90
C LYS A 131 -4.81 -0.45 -11.57
N SER A 132 -5.62 -1.45 -11.91
CA SER A 132 -5.13 -2.78 -12.31
C SER A 132 -4.42 -2.79 -13.67
N MET A 133 -4.85 -1.94 -14.60
CA MET A 133 -4.23 -1.70 -15.90
C MET A 133 -3.03 -0.74 -15.83
N PHE A 134 -2.98 0.15 -14.84
CA PHE A 134 -1.95 1.20 -14.71
C PHE A 134 -0.76 0.77 -13.83
N LYS A 135 -0.38 -0.50 -13.89
CA LYS A 135 0.81 -1.01 -13.19
C LYS A 135 2.12 -0.72 -13.92
N GLU A 136 2.05 -0.66 -15.25
CA GLU A 136 3.16 -0.47 -16.16
C GLU A 136 2.67 0.23 -17.42
N THR A 137 3.58 0.90 -18.14
CA THR A 137 3.31 1.43 -19.48
C THR A 137 3.38 0.28 -20.48
N ASN A 138 2.37 0.16 -21.34
CA ASN A 138 2.33 -0.85 -22.39
C ASN A 138 1.80 -0.20 -23.69
N PRO A 139 2.58 -0.20 -24.79
CA PRO A 139 2.18 0.43 -26.04
C PRO A 139 1.12 -0.35 -26.83
N ASP A 140 0.85 -1.61 -26.51
CA ASP A 140 -0.11 -2.44 -27.23
C ASP A 140 -0.77 -3.46 -26.30
N VAL A 141 -2.00 -3.16 -25.84
CA VAL A 141 -2.75 -4.00 -24.89
C VAL A 141 -3.93 -4.70 -25.55
N ASP A 142 -3.98 -6.01 -25.39
CA ASP A 142 -5.10 -6.81 -25.90
C ASP A 142 -6.41 -6.49 -25.16
N LEU A 143 -7.50 -6.29 -25.91
CA LEU A 143 -8.82 -5.98 -25.34
C LEU A 143 -9.36 -7.08 -24.42
N VAL A 144 -9.12 -8.34 -24.75
CA VAL A 144 -9.72 -9.50 -24.07
C VAL A 144 -8.85 -9.97 -22.91
N ASP A 145 -7.53 -9.98 -23.11
CA ASP A 145 -6.58 -10.58 -22.15
C ASP A 145 -5.98 -9.57 -21.15
N SER A 146 -5.98 -8.27 -21.47
CA SER A 146 -5.54 -7.23 -20.54
C SER A 146 -6.60 -6.86 -19.48
N LYS A 147 -6.38 -5.78 -18.75
CA LYS A 147 -7.33 -5.26 -17.74
C LYS A 147 -8.06 -3.99 -18.17
N ILE A 148 -7.97 -3.56 -19.44
CA ILE A 148 -8.60 -2.30 -19.88
C ILE A 148 -10.13 -2.30 -19.83
N VAL A 149 -10.77 -3.48 -19.92
CA VAL A 149 -12.23 -3.61 -19.73
C VAL A 149 -12.66 -3.12 -18.34
N PHE A 150 -11.78 -3.19 -17.32
CA PHE A 150 -12.07 -2.68 -15.97
C PHE A 150 -12.05 -1.14 -15.87
N THR A 151 -11.82 -0.40 -16.96
CA THR A 151 -11.97 1.06 -17.03
C THR A 151 -12.72 1.49 -18.31
N LEU A 152 -14.05 1.63 -18.22
CA LEU A 152 -14.93 2.02 -19.34
C LEU A 152 -15.44 3.46 -19.28
N GLY A 153 -14.92 4.31 -18.38
CA GLY A 153 -15.18 5.76 -18.42
C GLY A 153 -14.46 6.43 -19.60
N PRO A 154 -14.88 7.63 -20.06
CA PRO A 154 -14.33 8.25 -21.26
C PRO A 154 -13.04 9.05 -21.02
N GLN A 155 -12.47 9.01 -19.81
CA GLN A 155 -11.25 9.74 -19.42
C GLN A 155 -9.98 9.12 -20.07
N LYS A 156 -9.88 9.24 -21.40
CA LYS A 156 -8.85 8.66 -22.28
C LYS A 156 -8.67 9.54 -23.50
N LEU A 157 -7.54 9.40 -24.20
CA LEU A 157 -7.34 9.99 -25.51
C LEU A 157 -7.84 9.03 -26.60
N PHE A 158 -8.71 9.48 -27.50
CA PHE A 158 -9.25 8.71 -28.64
C PHE A 158 -8.87 9.39 -29.95
N LYS A 159 -8.44 8.64 -30.97
CA LYS A 159 -8.17 9.17 -32.31
C LYS A 159 -9.49 9.65 -32.92
N ALA A 160 -9.54 10.88 -33.44
CA ALA A 160 -10.78 11.49 -33.88
C ALA A 160 -11.41 10.76 -35.08
N SER A 161 -10.57 10.21 -35.97
CA SER A 161 -11.03 9.36 -37.09
C SER A 161 -11.72 8.08 -36.62
N LEU A 162 -11.17 7.38 -35.60
CA LEU A 162 -11.80 6.19 -35.01
C LEU A 162 -13.26 6.49 -34.64
N LEU A 163 -13.50 7.58 -33.91
CA LEU A 163 -14.84 7.94 -33.46
C LEU A 163 -15.75 8.37 -34.61
N LYS A 164 -15.26 9.24 -35.50
CA LYS A 164 -16.08 9.84 -36.57
C LYS A 164 -16.40 8.87 -37.70
N GLU A 165 -15.43 8.09 -38.16
CA GLU A 165 -15.59 7.16 -39.29
C GLU A 165 -16.47 5.96 -38.93
N ASN A 166 -16.39 5.50 -37.67
CA ASN A 166 -17.21 4.39 -37.15
C ASN A 166 -18.51 4.86 -36.47
N GLN A 167 -18.82 6.17 -36.52
CA GLN A 167 -20.02 6.78 -35.92
C GLN A 167 -20.20 6.48 -34.42
N ILE A 168 -19.11 6.41 -33.68
CA ILE A 168 -19.10 6.06 -32.25
C ILE A 168 -19.51 7.29 -31.44
N ILE A 169 -20.72 7.21 -30.88
CA ILE A 169 -21.35 8.28 -30.09
C ILE A 169 -21.75 7.75 -28.72
N PHE A 170 -21.87 8.65 -27.74
CA PHE A 170 -22.53 8.32 -26.47
C PHE A 170 -24.02 8.10 -26.73
N PRO A 171 -24.59 6.95 -26.36
CA PRO A 171 -26.03 6.72 -26.53
C PRO A 171 -26.83 7.70 -25.65
N THR A 172 -27.81 8.39 -26.25
CA THR A 172 -28.62 9.40 -25.56
C THR A 172 -29.99 8.87 -25.10
N HIS A 173 -30.34 7.63 -25.44
CA HIS A 173 -31.54 6.95 -24.93
C HIS A 173 -31.37 6.45 -23.49
N ILE A 174 -30.14 6.10 -23.10
CA ILE A 174 -29.80 5.73 -21.73
C ILE A 174 -29.21 6.92 -20.96
N LYS A 175 -29.55 7.01 -19.66
CA LYS A 175 -29.11 8.10 -18.76
C LYS A 175 -27.98 7.72 -17.81
N ALA A 176 -27.47 6.49 -17.92
CA ALA A 176 -26.34 6.02 -17.12
C ALA A 176 -25.65 4.84 -17.82
N ALA A 177 -24.36 4.68 -17.53
CA ALA A 177 -23.47 3.72 -18.20
C ALA A 177 -23.33 3.97 -19.72
N GLU A 178 -23.69 5.16 -20.19
CA GLU A 178 -23.53 5.62 -21.57
C GLU A 178 -22.05 5.69 -21.98
N ASP A 179 -21.18 5.99 -21.00
CA ASP A 179 -19.74 5.88 -21.12
C ASP A 179 -19.24 4.46 -21.40
N GLN A 180 -19.90 3.45 -20.81
CA GLN A 180 -19.51 2.05 -20.97
C GLN A 180 -19.82 1.55 -22.38
N VAL A 181 -20.99 1.93 -22.91
CA VAL A 181 -21.38 1.62 -24.29
C VAL A 181 -20.43 2.33 -25.26
N PHE A 182 -20.18 3.62 -25.07
CA PHE A 182 -19.24 4.40 -25.90
C PHE A 182 -17.83 3.79 -25.92
N THR A 183 -17.25 3.55 -24.74
CA THR A 183 -15.87 3.07 -24.62
C THR A 183 -15.72 1.64 -25.13
N MET A 184 -16.72 0.77 -24.93
CA MET A 184 -16.66 -0.59 -25.49
C MET A 184 -16.75 -0.56 -27.02
N ASN A 185 -17.63 0.25 -27.63
CA ASN A 185 -17.68 0.39 -29.08
C ASN A 185 -16.36 0.94 -29.65
N ALA A 186 -15.74 1.91 -28.97
CA ALA A 186 -14.41 2.41 -29.32
C ALA A 186 -13.34 1.31 -29.23
N TYR A 187 -13.30 0.55 -28.13
CA TYR A 187 -12.38 -0.58 -27.96
C TYR A 187 -12.54 -1.66 -29.04
N LEU A 188 -13.78 -2.00 -29.43
CA LEU A 188 -14.07 -3.03 -30.44
C LEU A 188 -13.69 -2.62 -31.87
N LYS A 189 -13.47 -1.32 -32.13
CA LYS A 189 -13.07 -0.79 -33.44
C LYS A 189 -11.64 -0.24 -33.50
N ALA A 190 -10.99 -0.05 -32.36
CA ALA A 190 -9.58 0.32 -32.29
C ALA A 190 -8.70 -0.84 -32.80
N LYS A 191 -7.73 -0.52 -33.67
CA LYS A 191 -6.71 -1.49 -34.11
C LYS A 191 -5.59 -1.60 -33.08
N LYS A 192 -5.31 -0.49 -32.37
CA LYS A 192 -4.28 -0.44 -31.32
C LYS A 192 -4.74 0.38 -30.12
N ILE A 193 -4.68 -0.23 -28.95
CA ILE A 193 -4.97 0.39 -27.66
C ILE A 193 -3.70 0.39 -26.82
N SER A 194 -3.39 1.50 -26.17
CA SER A 194 -2.16 1.68 -25.40
C SER A 194 -2.44 2.19 -23.99
N VAL A 195 -1.54 1.92 -23.05
CA VAL A 195 -1.61 2.38 -21.65
C VAL A 195 -0.32 3.10 -21.30
N SER A 196 -0.41 4.37 -20.91
CA SER A 196 0.70 5.11 -20.30
C SER A 196 0.49 5.25 -18.80
N ALA A 197 1.44 4.74 -18.02
CA ALA A 197 1.40 4.68 -16.56
C ALA A 197 2.61 5.34 -15.87
N ASP A 198 3.47 5.99 -16.65
CA ASP A 198 4.67 6.72 -16.21
C ASP A 198 4.36 8.01 -15.42
N TYR A 199 3.19 8.60 -15.66
CA TYR A 199 2.74 9.88 -15.10
C TYR A 199 1.31 9.76 -14.56
N ASP A 200 0.91 10.64 -13.63
CA ASP A 200 -0.49 10.76 -13.19
C ASP A 200 -1.19 11.78 -14.11
N TYR A 201 -1.90 11.30 -15.14
CA TYR A 201 -2.41 12.13 -16.23
C TYR A 201 -3.67 12.91 -15.87
N TYR A 202 -4.61 12.21 -15.23
CA TYR A 202 -5.98 12.68 -15.03
C TYR A 202 -6.38 12.46 -13.57
N TYR A 203 -6.91 13.51 -12.95
CA TYR A 203 -7.24 13.57 -11.53
C TYR A 203 -8.76 13.55 -11.37
N LEU A 204 -9.30 12.40 -10.95
CA LEU A 204 -10.72 12.24 -10.66
C LEU A 204 -11.01 12.73 -9.24
N VAL A 205 -11.90 13.71 -9.11
CA VAL A 205 -12.22 14.35 -7.82
C VAL A 205 -13.42 13.68 -7.17
N LYS A 206 -13.38 13.55 -5.85
CA LYS A 206 -14.58 13.31 -5.04
C LYS A 206 -15.04 14.66 -4.46
N ARG A 207 -16.24 15.06 -4.85
CA ARG A 207 -16.99 16.19 -4.28
C ARG A 207 -18.25 15.72 -3.57
N ASP A 208 -18.79 16.58 -2.72
CA ASP A 208 -20.14 16.44 -2.18
C ASP A 208 -21.19 16.89 -3.22
N GLY A 209 -22.45 16.44 -3.05
CA GLY A 209 -23.53 16.65 -4.03
C GLY A 209 -23.85 15.43 -4.89
N GLU A 210 -24.73 15.60 -5.88
CA GLU A 210 -25.16 14.50 -6.76
C GLU A 210 -24.09 14.17 -7.81
N HIS A 211 -23.73 12.88 -7.87
CA HIS A 211 -22.91 12.31 -8.95
C HIS A 211 -23.82 11.54 -9.90
N MET A 212 -23.72 11.75 -11.21
CA MET A 212 -24.49 10.98 -12.21
C MET A 212 -24.28 9.46 -12.07
N SER A 213 -23.09 9.02 -11.67
CA SER A 213 -22.79 7.61 -11.39
C SER A 213 -23.52 7.02 -10.17
N VAL A 214 -24.10 7.87 -9.31
CA VAL A 214 -24.79 7.52 -8.05
C VAL A 214 -26.31 7.78 -8.13
N ALA A 215 -26.78 8.69 -8.99
CA ALA A 215 -28.20 8.98 -9.20
C ALA A 215 -29.06 7.73 -9.47
N TYR A 216 -30.35 7.73 -9.10
CA TYR A 216 -31.24 6.59 -9.37
C TYR A 216 -31.43 6.40 -10.89
N VAL A 217 -31.47 5.14 -11.32
CA VAL A 217 -31.65 4.74 -12.73
C VAL A 217 -32.61 3.55 -12.75
N PRO A 218 -33.69 3.57 -13.55
CA PRO A 218 -34.55 2.41 -13.75
C PRO A 218 -33.75 1.19 -14.25
N PRO A 219 -34.10 -0.03 -13.81
CA PRO A 219 -33.37 -1.24 -14.22
C PRO A 219 -33.37 -1.45 -15.74
N GLU A 220 -34.45 -1.08 -16.43
CA GLU A 220 -34.56 -1.08 -17.90
C GLU A 220 -33.41 -0.31 -18.55
N ASN A 221 -33.22 0.96 -18.20
CA ASN A 221 -32.15 1.79 -18.75
C ASN A 221 -30.75 1.27 -18.39
N PHE A 222 -30.58 0.74 -17.18
CA PHE A 222 -29.29 0.26 -16.71
C PHE A 222 -28.87 -1.06 -17.39
N TYR A 223 -29.78 -2.03 -17.50
CA TYR A 223 -29.49 -3.31 -18.17
C TYR A 223 -29.57 -3.21 -19.69
N GLY A 224 -30.39 -2.33 -20.26
CA GLY A 224 -30.37 -2.01 -21.70
C GLY A 224 -28.98 -1.53 -22.16
N ALA A 225 -28.28 -0.71 -21.35
CA ALA A 225 -26.89 -0.34 -21.59
C ALA A 225 -25.92 -1.55 -21.59
N MET A 226 -26.22 -2.59 -20.80
CA MET A 226 -25.42 -3.82 -20.78
C MET A 226 -25.75 -4.73 -21.97
N GLU A 227 -27.01 -4.80 -22.39
CA GLU A 227 -27.47 -5.50 -23.58
C GLU A 227 -26.92 -4.85 -24.87
N ASP A 228 -26.85 -3.52 -24.94
CA ASP A 228 -26.16 -2.76 -26.00
C ASP A 228 -24.67 -3.16 -26.09
N ILE A 229 -23.98 -3.32 -24.95
CA ILE A 229 -22.59 -3.79 -24.89
C ILE A 229 -22.44 -5.23 -25.38
N ILE A 230 -23.31 -6.15 -24.95
CA ILE A 230 -23.28 -7.55 -25.41
C ILE A 230 -23.57 -7.64 -26.91
N SER A 231 -24.51 -6.83 -27.40
CA SER A 231 -24.85 -6.75 -28.83
C SER A 231 -23.67 -6.22 -29.65
N ALA A 232 -22.97 -5.18 -29.17
CA ALA A 232 -21.75 -4.68 -29.81
C ALA A 232 -20.63 -5.73 -29.84
N ILE A 233 -20.40 -6.48 -28.74
CA ILE A 233 -19.40 -7.55 -28.71
C ILE A 233 -19.75 -8.65 -29.72
N LYS A 234 -21.01 -9.10 -29.78
CA LYS A 234 -21.47 -10.10 -30.76
C LYS A 234 -21.32 -9.64 -32.21
N ALA A 235 -21.64 -8.37 -32.48
CA ALA A 235 -21.55 -7.76 -33.80
C ALA A 235 -20.11 -7.36 -34.21
N SER A 236 -19.13 -7.49 -33.32
CA SER A 236 -17.73 -7.15 -33.61
C SER A 236 -17.04 -8.12 -34.57
N ASP A 237 -15.91 -7.69 -35.11
CA ASP A 237 -15.07 -8.46 -36.04
C ASP A 237 -14.13 -9.46 -35.33
N LEU A 238 -14.28 -9.64 -34.00
CA LEU A 238 -13.52 -10.60 -33.21
C LEU A 238 -13.89 -12.06 -33.55
N GLU A 239 -12.94 -12.97 -33.39
CA GLU A 239 -13.20 -14.41 -33.42
C GLU A 239 -14.21 -14.83 -32.34
N GLU A 240 -15.05 -15.82 -32.62
CA GLU A 240 -16.17 -16.18 -31.74
C GLU A 240 -15.72 -16.60 -30.32
N ALA A 241 -14.63 -17.35 -30.20
CA ALA A 241 -14.04 -17.69 -28.90
C ALA A 241 -13.59 -16.44 -28.11
N ARG A 242 -13.10 -15.40 -28.82
CA ARG A 242 -12.70 -14.12 -28.22
C ARG A 242 -13.89 -13.27 -27.82
N LYS A 243 -14.99 -13.28 -28.60
CA LYS A 243 -16.27 -12.65 -28.20
C LYS A 243 -16.80 -13.26 -26.92
N THR A 244 -16.88 -14.59 -26.84
CA THR A 244 -17.33 -15.34 -25.65
C THR A 244 -16.49 -15.01 -24.42
N LYS A 245 -15.16 -15.00 -24.57
CA LYS A 245 -14.24 -14.61 -23.49
C LYS A 245 -14.40 -13.13 -23.09
N LEU A 246 -14.58 -12.22 -24.03
CA LEU A 246 -14.79 -10.79 -23.75
C LEU A 246 -16.11 -10.52 -23.00
N MET A 247 -17.20 -11.19 -23.40
CA MET A 247 -18.47 -11.16 -22.67
C MET A 247 -18.28 -11.65 -21.22
N ALA A 248 -17.55 -12.74 -21.01
CA ALA A 248 -17.23 -13.22 -19.67
C ALA A 248 -16.35 -12.25 -18.85
N VAL A 249 -15.35 -11.61 -19.45
CA VAL A 249 -14.54 -10.56 -18.81
C VAL A 249 -15.39 -9.34 -18.44
N PHE A 250 -16.36 -8.98 -19.29
CA PHE A 250 -17.34 -7.93 -18.99
C PHE A 250 -18.28 -8.33 -17.83
N LEU A 251 -18.80 -9.57 -17.81
CA LEU A 251 -19.59 -10.10 -16.69
C LEU A 251 -18.79 -10.09 -15.38
N ASN A 252 -17.51 -10.50 -15.41
CA ASN A 252 -16.61 -10.45 -14.25
C ASN A 252 -16.54 -9.03 -13.66
N ARG A 253 -16.35 -8.02 -14.50
CA ARG A 253 -16.40 -6.62 -14.08
C ARG A 253 -17.80 -6.23 -13.55
N HIS A 254 -18.85 -6.58 -14.28
CA HIS A 254 -20.21 -6.14 -14.03
C HIS A 254 -20.72 -6.61 -12.66
N PHE A 255 -20.54 -7.88 -12.31
CA PHE A 255 -20.97 -8.40 -11.00
C PHE A 255 -20.10 -7.93 -9.83
N ASP A 256 -18.81 -7.65 -10.03
CA ASP A 256 -17.93 -7.23 -8.93
C ASP A 256 -17.94 -5.73 -8.64
N PHE A 257 -18.24 -4.88 -9.64
CA PHE A 257 -18.05 -3.42 -9.55
C PHE A 257 -19.28 -2.57 -9.93
N SER A 258 -20.35 -3.16 -10.48
CA SER A 258 -21.55 -2.40 -10.85
C SER A 258 -22.65 -2.44 -9.77
N ARG A 259 -23.80 -1.82 -10.07
CA ARG A 259 -25.00 -1.82 -9.21
C ARG A 259 -25.53 -3.24 -8.97
N THR A 260 -25.33 -4.14 -9.94
CA THR A 260 -25.76 -5.55 -9.93
C THR A 260 -25.12 -6.40 -8.83
N LYS A 261 -23.99 -5.96 -8.27
CA LYS A 261 -23.37 -6.62 -7.11
C LYS A 261 -24.36 -6.67 -5.94
N ASN A 262 -24.80 -7.86 -5.55
CA ASN A 262 -25.73 -8.06 -4.43
C ASN A 262 -27.05 -7.29 -4.63
N VAL A 263 -27.56 -7.28 -5.87
CA VAL A 263 -28.70 -6.45 -6.27
C VAL A 263 -29.98 -6.82 -5.55
N THR A 264 -30.23 -8.12 -5.34
CA THR A 264 -31.51 -8.58 -4.80
C THR A 264 -31.69 -8.14 -3.35
N ILE A 265 -30.60 -8.12 -2.56
CA ILE A 265 -30.60 -7.68 -1.16
C ILE A 265 -30.50 -6.16 -0.99
N LYS A 266 -30.18 -5.42 -2.06
CA LYS A 266 -30.25 -3.95 -2.09
C LYS A 266 -31.68 -3.44 -2.31
N MET A 267 -32.49 -4.17 -3.08
CA MET A 267 -33.88 -3.79 -3.37
C MET A 267 -34.75 -4.03 -2.13
N LYS A 268 -35.55 -3.03 -1.77
CA LYS A 268 -36.27 -2.99 -0.49
C LYS A 268 -37.57 -3.80 -0.53
N THR A 269 -38.33 -3.71 -1.61
CA THR A 269 -39.61 -4.42 -1.77
C THR A 269 -39.46 -5.63 -2.68
N ASP A 270 -40.44 -6.52 -2.66
CA ASP A 270 -40.44 -7.72 -3.47
C ASP A 270 -40.73 -7.39 -4.94
N GLU A 271 -41.53 -6.35 -5.20
CA GLU A 271 -41.85 -5.82 -6.54
C GLU A 271 -40.60 -5.20 -7.20
N GLU A 272 -39.88 -4.32 -6.48
CA GLU A 272 -38.63 -3.72 -6.96
C GLU A 272 -37.60 -4.82 -7.26
N ARG A 273 -37.50 -5.83 -6.40
CA ARG A 273 -36.60 -6.97 -6.58
C ARG A 273 -36.97 -7.82 -7.79
N ALA A 274 -38.25 -8.08 -8.02
CA ALA A 274 -38.75 -8.80 -9.19
C ALA A 274 -38.50 -8.03 -10.49
N GLU A 275 -38.71 -6.70 -10.48
CA GLU A 275 -38.43 -5.84 -11.63
C GLU A 275 -36.93 -5.85 -11.99
N TRP A 276 -36.04 -5.61 -11.02
CA TRP A 276 -34.60 -5.65 -11.25
C TRP A 276 -34.11 -7.03 -11.72
N PHE A 277 -34.70 -8.11 -11.20
CA PHE A 277 -34.36 -9.47 -11.63
C PHE A 277 -34.86 -9.81 -13.04
N LYS A 278 -36.02 -9.31 -13.46
CA LYS A 278 -36.54 -9.46 -14.83
C LYS A 278 -35.52 -8.94 -15.86
N TYR A 279 -35.02 -7.71 -15.68
CA TYR A 279 -34.06 -7.10 -16.61
C TYR A 279 -32.66 -7.72 -16.49
N LEU A 280 -32.21 -8.09 -15.27
CA LEU A 280 -30.98 -8.86 -15.09
C LEU A 280 -31.04 -10.21 -15.82
N SER A 281 -32.18 -10.91 -15.72
CA SER A 281 -32.38 -12.20 -16.37
C SER A 281 -32.32 -12.07 -17.89
N SER A 282 -33.02 -11.08 -18.47
CA SER A 282 -32.94 -10.77 -19.92
C SER A 282 -31.48 -10.59 -20.37
N PHE A 283 -30.74 -9.72 -19.68
CA PHE A 283 -29.34 -9.43 -19.97
C PHE A 283 -28.44 -10.67 -19.89
N ILE A 284 -28.62 -11.54 -18.88
CA ILE A 284 -27.82 -12.77 -18.75
C ILE A 284 -28.19 -13.83 -19.80
N HIS A 285 -29.47 -13.98 -20.14
CA HIS A 285 -29.88 -14.89 -21.22
C HIS A 285 -29.42 -14.40 -22.60
N ALA A 286 -29.11 -13.11 -22.76
CA ALA A 286 -28.42 -12.60 -23.94
C ALA A 286 -26.94 -13.05 -24.02
N VAL A 287 -26.33 -13.58 -22.97
CA VAL A 287 -24.94 -14.09 -22.98
C VAL A 287 -24.90 -15.62 -23.14
N PRO A 288 -24.16 -16.18 -24.13
CA PRO A 288 -24.02 -17.62 -24.32
C PRO A 288 -23.49 -18.34 -23.07
N GLU A 289 -23.95 -19.56 -22.81
CA GLU A 289 -23.55 -20.34 -21.61
C GLU A 289 -22.06 -20.72 -21.64
N GLU A 290 -21.46 -20.80 -22.82
CA GLU A 290 -20.03 -21.03 -23.02
C GLU A 290 -19.18 -19.91 -22.39
N ALA A 291 -19.73 -18.71 -22.16
CA ALA A 291 -19.03 -17.64 -21.46
C ALA A 291 -18.80 -17.97 -19.97
N ASP A 292 -19.69 -18.77 -19.36
CA ASP A 292 -19.66 -19.11 -17.94
C ASP A 292 -18.43 -19.95 -17.58
N GLN A 293 -17.74 -20.55 -18.55
CA GLN A 293 -16.46 -21.21 -18.31
C GLN A 293 -15.36 -20.21 -17.88
N PHE A 294 -15.42 -18.96 -18.37
CA PHE A 294 -14.40 -17.91 -18.15
C PHE A 294 -14.73 -16.90 -17.05
N VAL A 295 -15.94 -16.95 -16.45
CA VAL A 295 -16.28 -16.08 -15.31
C VAL A 295 -15.73 -16.61 -13.98
N LEU A 296 -15.60 -15.75 -12.97
CA LEU A 296 -15.08 -16.10 -11.65
C LEU A 296 -16.06 -17.03 -10.89
N PRO A 297 -15.56 -17.92 -9.99
CA PRO A 297 -16.38 -18.91 -9.30
C PRO A 297 -17.66 -18.36 -8.63
N HIS A 298 -17.56 -17.26 -7.88
CA HIS A 298 -18.70 -16.63 -7.21
C HIS A 298 -19.70 -15.94 -8.16
N ILE A 299 -19.33 -15.78 -9.43
CA ILE A 299 -20.19 -15.26 -10.49
C ILE A 299 -20.90 -16.43 -11.18
N LYS A 300 -20.22 -17.56 -11.45
CA LYS A 300 -20.88 -18.80 -11.95
C LYS A 300 -22.04 -19.21 -11.05
N LEU A 301 -21.84 -19.16 -9.73
CA LEU A 301 -22.88 -19.48 -8.73
C LEU A 301 -24.09 -18.53 -8.82
N ARG A 302 -23.90 -17.26 -9.21
CA ARG A 302 -25.00 -16.30 -9.43
C ARG A 302 -25.70 -16.55 -10.76
N LEU A 303 -24.94 -16.78 -11.84
CA LEU A 303 -25.46 -17.07 -13.17
C LEU A 303 -26.35 -18.33 -13.16
N LEU A 304 -26.01 -19.34 -12.34
CA LEU A 304 -26.82 -20.53 -12.13
C LEU A 304 -28.27 -20.19 -11.72
N PHE A 305 -28.46 -19.36 -10.68
CA PHE A 305 -29.80 -18.93 -10.27
C PHE A 305 -30.48 -18.08 -11.35
N ILE A 306 -29.75 -17.16 -12.00
CA ILE A 306 -30.31 -16.23 -12.99
C ILE A 306 -30.79 -16.99 -14.24
N ARG A 307 -29.98 -17.90 -14.80
CA ARG A 307 -30.34 -18.76 -15.94
C ARG A 307 -31.52 -19.69 -15.63
N ASN A 308 -31.65 -20.13 -14.37
CA ASN A 308 -32.81 -20.89 -13.91
C ASN A 308 -34.02 -20.00 -13.50
N ASN A 309 -33.93 -18.69 -13.66
CA ASN A 309 -34.94 -17.70 -13.24
C ASN A 309 -35.33 -17.78 -11.74
N ASP A 310 -34.43 -18.29 -10.89
CA ASP A 310 -34.65 -18.46 -9.45
C ASP A 310 -34.25 -17.21 -8.66
N LEU A 311 -35.14 -16.22 -8.65
CA LEU A 311 -34.98 -15.01 -7.84
C LEU A 311 -34.88 -15.32 -6.33
N GLN A 312 -35.64 -16.29 -5.82
CA GLN A 312 -35.65 -16.60 -4.38
C GLN A 312 -34.31 -17.21 -3.95
N GLY A 313 -33.77 -18.15 -4.73
CA GLY A 313 -32.45 -18.72 -4.53
C GLY A 313 -31.34 -17.69 -4.64
N LEU A 314 -31.35 -16.82 -5.66
CA LEU A 314 -30.36 -15.74 -5.77
C LEU A 314 -30.42 -14.81 -4.54
N THR A 315 -31.63 -14.46 -4.08
CA THR A 315 -31.82 -13.60 -2.91
C THR A 315 -31.29 -14.24 -1.64
N GLN A 316 -31.54 -15.53 -1.47
CA GLN A 316 -31.04 -16.28 -0.32
C GLN A 316 -29.51 -16.44 -0.38
N TYR A 317 -28.95 -16.78 -1.54
CA TYR A 317 -27.50 -16.87 -1.77
C TYR A 317 -26.78 -15.54 -1.50
N GLU A 318 -27.31 -14.41 -1.97
CA GLU A 318 -26.69 -13.10 -1.74
C GLU A 318 -26.70 -12.71 -0.25
N ARG A 319 -27.70 -13.15 0.54
CA ARG A 319 -27.72 -13.04 2.01
C ARG A 319 -26.68 -13.97 2.65
N GLU A 320 -26.65 -15.23 2.25
CA GLU A 320 -25.72 -16.23 2.78
C GLU A 320 -24.25 -15.86 2.50
N GLU A 321 -23.95 -15.26 1.35
CA GLU A 321 -22.59 -14.78 1.04
C GLU A 321 -22.15 -13.59 1.92
N GLN A 322 -23.09 -12.79 2.48
CA GLN A 322 -22.71 -11.75 3.48
C GLN A 322 -22.16 -12.37 4.77
N ASP A 323 -22.62 -13.57 5.12
CA ASP A 323 -22.23 -14.32 6.31
C ASP A 323 -21.63 -15.68 5.93
N ILE A 324 -20.80 -15.68 4.88
CA ILE A 324 -20.02 -16.82 4.37
C ILE A 324 -19.34 -17.63 5.48
N LYS A 325 -18.98 -16.97 6.59
CA LYS A 325 -18.34 -17.55 7.78
C LYS A 325 -19.18 -18.67 8.42
N LYS A 326 -20.51 -18.59 8.40
CA LYS A 326 -21.41 -19.65 8.90
C LYS A 326 -21.50 -20.89 8.00
N PHE A 327 -21.05 -20.76 6.75
CA PHE A 327 -21.19 -21.79 5.71
C PHE A 327 -19.85 -22.35 5.26
N CYS A 328 -18.74 -21.83 5.79
CA CYS A 328 -17.39 -22.17 5.38
C CYS A 328 -16.77 -23.20 6.34
N VAL A 329 -16.39 -24.35 5.79
CA VAL A 329 -15.68 -25.42 6.51
C VAL A 329 -14.31 -25.66 5.89
N VAL A 330 -13.38 -26.22 6.66
CA VAL A 330 -12.15 -26.78 6.11
C VAL A 330 -12.43 -28.22 5.65
N ASN A 331 -12.05 -28.57 4.42
CA ASN A 331 -12.14 -29.92 3.90
C ASN A 331 -10.93 -30.23 3.03
N ASN A 332 -10.19 -31.31 3.33
CA ASN A 332 -9.02 -31.78 2.57
C ASN A 332 -7.98 -30.68 2.26
N GLY A 333 -7.76 -29.73 3.18
CA GLY A 333 -6.84 -28.62 3.01
C GLY A 333 -7.36 -27.44 2.18
N ASP A 334 -8.63 -27.43 1.80
CA ASP A 334 -9.33 -26.32 1.13
C ASP A 334 -10.44 -25.75 2.04
N LEU A 335 -10.82 -24.48 1.79
CA LEU A 335 -11.99 -23.85 2.39
C LEU A 335 -13.18 -23.98 1.46
N ILE A 336 -14.23 -24.68 1.91
CA ILE A 336 -15.44 -24.96 1.14
C ILE A 336 -16.62 -24.20 1.74
N ALA A 337 -17.27 -23.34 0.96
CA ALA A 337 -18.48 -22.64 1.37
C ALA A 337 -19.74 -23.39 0.89
N ARG A 338 -20.40 -24.11 1.80
CA ARG A 338 -21.61 -24.90 1.54
C ARG A 338 -22.86 -24.08 1.86
N TYR A 339 -23.30 -23.31 0.88
CA TYR A 339 -24.48 -22.44 0.97
C TYR A 339 -25.79 -23.25 0.84
N PRO A 340 -26.72 -23.22 1.81
CA PRO A 340 -28.00 -23.96 1.73
C PRO A 340 -28.82 -23.64 0.48
N SER A 341 -28.79 -22.39 0.00
CA SER A 341 -29.45 -21.98 -1.25
C SER A 341 -29.06 -22.80 -2.49
N LEU A 342 -27.85 -23.38 -2.49
CA LEU A 342 -27.26 -24.15 -3.59
C LEU A 342 -27.51 -25.66 -3.52
N GLU A 343 -27.99 -26.21 -2.41
CA GLU A 343 -28.14 -27.68 -2.20
C GLU A 343 -28.99 -28.38 -3.27
N ARG A 344 -29.95 -27.65 -3.86
CA ARG A 344 -30.84 -28.15 -4.91
C ARG A 344 -30.18 -28.25 -6.30
N TYR A 345 -28.95 -27.80 -6.47
CA TYR A 345 -28.26 -27.75 -7.76
C TYR A 345 -27.06 -28.72 -7.82
N PRO A 346 -26.81 -29.36 -8.97
CA PRO A 346 -25.66 -30.24 -9.16
C PRO A 346 -24.38 -29.42 -9.33
N ILE A 347 -23.72 -29.08 -8.21
CA ILE A 347 -22.51 -28.25 -8.18
C ILE A 347 -21.31 -29.08 -7.72
N SER A 348 -20.20 -28.98 -8.45
CA SER A 348 -18.93 -29.57 -8.05
C SER A 348 -18.31 -28.83 -6.86
N GLU A 349 -17.70 -29.56 -5.93
CA GLU A 349 -17.07 -28.95 -4.74
C GLU A 349 -15.96 -27.94 -5.10
N GLU A 350 -15.27 -28.13 -6.23
CA GLU A 350 -14.30 -27.18 -6.78
C GLU A 350 -14.88 -25.76 -6.95
N LEU A 351 -16.16 -25.63 -7.31
CA LEU A 351 -16.81 -24.33 -7.47
C LEU A 351 -17.16 -23.65 -6.13
N LEU A 352 -17.23 -24.45 -5.06
CA LEU A 352 -17.48 -24.00 -3.68
C LEU A 352 -16.19 -23.64 -2.93
N LYS A 353 -15.00 -23.83 -3.54
CA LYS A 353 -13.72 -23.43 -2.94
C LYS A 353 -13.62 -21.91 -2.83
N VAL A 354 -13.31 -21.42 -1.64
CA VAL A 354 -13.24 -19.98 -1.31
C VAL A 354 -11.89 -19.55 -0.73
N ASN A 355 -10.82 -20.35 -0.92
CA ASN A 355 -9.44 -20.02 -0.53
C ASN A 355 -9.04 -18.58 -0.88
N TYR A 356 -9.36 -18.13 -2.09
CA TYR A 356 -9.05 -16.81 -2.63
C TYR A 356 -9.78 -15.64 -1.92
N LYS A 357 -10.88 -15.92 -1.22
CA LYS A 357 -11.62 -14.94 -0.41
C LYS A 357 -11.04 -14.81 1.01
N ASN A 358 -10.29 -15.80 1.50
CA ASN A 358 -9.82 -15.82 2.89
C ASN A 358 -8.61 -14.91 3.12
N LYS A 359 -8.50 -14.40 4.35
CA LYS A 359 -7.40 -13.58 4.84
C LYS A 359 -7.17 -13.85 6.32
N LEU A 360 -5.92 -13.73 6.77
CA LEU A 360 -5.60 -13.66 8.19
C LEU A 360 -5.87 -12.23 8.70
N GLU A 361 -6.97 -12.06 9.42
CA GLU A 361 -7.24 -10.86 10.19
C GLU A 361 -6.36 -10.87 11.42
N HIS A 362 -5.49 -9.86 11.54
CA HIS A 362 -4.50 -9.77 12.60
C HIS A 362 -4.39 -8.36 13.16
N TYR A 363 -3.87 -8.26 14.39
CA TYR A 363 -3.51 -7.01 15.03
C TYR A 363 -2.37 -7.23 16.03
N LEU A 364 -1.23 -6.55 15.85
CA LEU A 364 -0.15 -6.58 16.84
C LEU A 364 -0.48 -5.67 18.02
N GLN A 365 -0.67 -6.27 19.19
CA GLN A 365 -1.01 -5.56 20.43
C GLN A 365 0.24 -4.97 21.08
N ASN A 366 1.34 -5.72 21.06
CA ASN A 366 2.58 -5.33 21.73
C ASN A 366 3.79 -5.86 20.96
N ILE A 367 4.86 -5.06 20.92
CA ILE A 367 6.16 -5.45 20.35
C ILE A 367 7.19 -4.89 21.31
N GLU A 368 7.88 -5.75 22.06
CA GLU A 368 8.79 -5.35 23.13
C GLU A 368 10.12 -6.09 23.05
N PHE A 369 11.19 -5.37 23.38
CA PHE A 369 12.49 -6.00 23.61
C PHE A 369 12.48 -6.66 24.99
N SER A 370 12.88 -7.93 25.05
CA SER A 370 13.28 -8.63 26.27
C SER A 370 14.80 -8.59 26.40
N ASP A 371 15.37 -9.41 27.31
CA ASP A 371 16.80 -9.59 27.43
C ASP A 371 17.49 -10.06 26.14
N HIS A 372 16.93 -11.05 25.45
CA HIS A 372 17.56 -11.64 24.25
C HIS A 372 16.60 -11.83 23.06
N SER A 373 15.32 -11.48 23.22
CA SER A 373 14.29 -11.64 22.19
C SER A 373 13.53 -10.34 21.89
N LEU A 374 12.89 -10.32 20.72
CA LEU A 374 11.73 -9.48 20.46
C LEU A 374 10.47 -10.28 20.79
N SER A 375 9.75 -9.88 21.82
CA SER A 375 8.41 -10.39 22.10
C SER A 375 7.41 -9.73 21.16
N ILE A 376 6.71 -10.52 20.36
CA ILE A 376 5.69 -10.07 19.40
C ILE A 376 4.35 -10.66 19.81
N GLN A 377 3.48 -9.84 20.38
CA GLN A 377 2.15 -10.22 20.85
C GLN A 377 1.06 -9.64 19.95
N GLY A 378 0.04 -10.44 19.65
CA GLY A 378 -1.10 -9.96 18.88
C GLY A 378 -2.24 -10.96 18.81
N THR A 379 -3.25 -10.61 18.02
CA THR A 379 -4.33 -11.53 17.65
C THR A 379 -4.24 -11.91 16.17
N ILE A 380 -4.68 -13.12 15.83
CA ILE A 380 -4.78 -13.60 14.45
C ILE A 380 -5.91 -14.62 14.30
N LYS A 381 -6.69 -14.50 13.22
CA LYS A 381 -7.72 -15.48 12.83
C LYS A 381 -7.96 -15.52 11.32
N HIS A 382 -8.42 -16.65 10.81
CA HIS A 382 -8.96 -16.76 9.47
C HIS A 382 -10.33 -16.06 9.40
N LYS A 383 -10.45 -15.08 8.50
CA LYS A 383 -11.66 -14.28 8.33
C LYS A 383 -12.92 -15.12 8.06
N LEU A 384 -12.78 -16.17 7.25
CA LEU A 384 -13.91 -16.98 6.78
C LEU A 384 -14.30 -18.12 7.72
N LEU A 385 -13.61 -18.34 8.84
CA LEU A 385 -13.90 -19.44 9.76
C LEU A 385 -14.54 -18.90 11.04
N ASP A 386 -15.43 -19.68 11.66
CA ASP A 386 -16.01 -19.33 12.96
C ASP A 386 -14.97 -19.34 14.10
N ASP A 387 -15.36 -18.82 15.25
CA ASP A 387 -14.44 -18.61 16.36
C ASP A 387 -14.13 -19.92 17.12
N GLU A 388 -14.93 -20.97 16.93
CA GLU A 388 -14.69 -22.34 17.40
C GLU A 388 -13.62 -23.01 16.52
N THR A 389 -13.83 -23.00 15.20
CA THR A 389 -12.87 -23.49 14.20
C THR A 389 -11.51 -22.78 14.35
N ASN A 390 -11.49 -21.45 14.55
CA ASN A 390 -10.24 -20.71 14.78
C ASN A 390 -9.49 -21.07 16.08
N GLN A 391 -10.10 -21.79 17.04
CA GLN A 391 -9.36 -22.32 18.20
C GLN A 391 -8.44 -23.49 17.80
N ASN A 392 -8.79 -24.22 16.73
CA ASN A 392 -8.03 -25.37 16.22
C ASN A 392 -6.86 -24.98 15.29
N GLN A 393 -6.67 -23.68 15.00
CA GLN A 393 -5.55 -23.24 14.16
C GLN A 393 -4.21 -23.37 14.88
N SER A 394 -3.19 -23.81 14.16
CA SER A 394 -1.78 -23.82 14.60
C SER A 394 -1.01 -22.70 13.90
N LEU A 395 -0.09 -22.05 14.62
CA LEU A 395 0.67 -20.91 14.11
C LEU A 395 2.17 -21.20 14.07
N THR A 396 2.84 -20.64 13.07
CA THR A 396 4.31 -20.57 12.97
C THR A 396 4.72 -19.17 12.54
N GLY A 397 5.60 -18.53 13.29
CA GLY A 397 6.26 -17.30 12.89
C GLY A 397 7.36 -17.61 11.89
N VAL A 398 7.43 -16.88 10.78
CA VAL A 398 8.42 -17.11 9.72
C VAL A 398 9.13 -15.81 9.41
N PHE A 399 10.43 -15.76 9.67
CA PHE A 399 11.29 -14.70 9.17
C PHE A 399 11.84 -15.13 7.81
N VAL A 400 11.64 -14.31 6.79
CA VAL A 400 12.16 -14.54 5.43
C VAL A 400 13.21 -13.49 5.12
N HIS A 401 14.44 -13.89 4.82
CA HIS A 401 15.50 -12.98 4.44
C HIS A 401 15.20 -12.35 3.08
N ARG A 402 15.24 -11.02 2.99
CA ARG A 402 14.74 -10.26 1.84
C ARG A 402 15.47 -10.59 0.55
N ASP A 403 16.78 -10.76 0.60
CA ASP A 403 17.61 -10.96 -0.60
C ASP A 403 17.79 -12.46 -0.91
N THR A 404 18.38 -13.22 0.01
CA THR A 404 18.64 -14.67 -0.15
C THR A 404 17.39 -15.58 -0.15
N LYS A 405 16.25 -15.11 0.35
CA LYS A 405 15.01 -15.90 0.58
C LYS A 405 15.13 -17.05 1.58
N ALA A 406 16.20 -17.10 2.38
CA ALA A 406 16.29 -18.04 3.50
C ALA A 406 15.12 -17.84 4.48
N GLU A 407 14.61 -18.93 5.06
CA GLU A 407 13.50 -18.90 6.02
C GLU A 407 13.94 -19.41 7.40
N LYS A 408 13.53 -18.73 8.47
CA LYS A 408 13.70 -19.16 9.86
C LYS A 408 12.34 -19.22 10.54
N TYR A 409 12.04 -20.38 11.14
CA TYR A 409 10.74 -20.71 11.73
C TYR A 409 10.80 -20.62 13.25
N ILE A 410 9.77 -20.03 13.86
CA ILE A 410 9.65 -19.83 15.31
C ILE A 410 8.26 -20.28 15.75
N ALA A 411 8.19 -21.19 16.72
CA ALA A 411 6.93 -21.59 17.35
C ALA A 411 6.42 -20.49 18.31
N PRO A 412 5.10 -20.30 18.45
CA PRO A 412 4.56 -19.36 19.43
C PRO A 412 4.89 -19.85 20.85
N ALA A 413 5.41 -18.95 21.70
CA ALA A 413 5.64 -19.20 23.12
C ALA A 413 4.31 -19.34 23.88
N LYS A 414 3.27 -18.64 23.42
CA LYS A 414 1.88 -18.86 23.81
C LYS A 414 0.97 -18.71 22.59
N TYR A 415 -0.03 -19.59 22.46
CA TYR A 415 -1.17 -19.39 21.59
C TYR A 415 -2.45 -19.90 22.26
N GLU A 416 -3.45 -19.03 22.41
CA GLU A 416 -4.73 -19.33 23.07
C GLU A 416 -5.79 -18.32 22.60
N ASN A 417 -7.02 -18.76 22.29
CA ASN A 417 -8.15 -17.88 21.92
C ASN A 417 -7.81 -16.83 20.85
N SER A 418 -7.23 -17.26 19.72
CA SER A 418 -6.75 -16.37 18.64
C SER A 418 -5.69 -15.34 19.05
N THR A 419 -5.13 -15.41 20.26
CA THR A 419 -4.07 -14.53 20.76
C THR A 419 -2.75 -15.29 20.80
N PHE A 420 -1.68 -14.69 20.26
CA PHE A 420 -0.36 -15.28 20.18
C PHE A 420 0.70 -14.40 20.85
N THR A 421 1.80 -15.05 21.27
CA THR A 421 3.07 -14.42 21.62
C THR A 421 4.20 -15.22 20.96
N PHE A 422 5.01 -14.57 20.13
CA PHE A 422 6.28 -15.12 19.63
C PHE A 422 7.45 -14.50 20.37
N GLU A 423 8.39 -15.32 20.82
CA GLU A 423 9.67 -14.88 21.38
C GLU A 423 10.77 -15.05 20.33
N CYS A 424 11.02 -14.01 19.54
CA CYS A 424 12.02 -14.02 18.48
C CYS A 424 13.41 -13.76 19.08
N LYS A 425 14.19 -14.79 19.39
CA LYS A 425 15.56 -14.60 19.87
C LYS A 425 16.46 -14.04 18.77
N PHE A 426 17.23 -13.01 19.11
CA PHE A 426 18.01 -12.28 18.12
C PHE A 426 19.29 -13.02 17.68
N ASP A 427 19.85 -13.85 18.55
CA ASP A 427 21.01 -14.72 18.29
C ASP A 427 20.67 -15.90 17.37
N GLU A 428 19.47 -16.48 17.50
CA GLU A 428 18.94 -17.47 16.56
C GLU A 428 18.67 -16.85 15.18
N LEU A 429 18.16 -15.61 15.14
CA LEU A 429 17.95 -14.89 13.89
C LEU A 429 19.28 -14.46 13.23
N ALA A 430 20.29 -14.06 14.02
CA ALA A 430 21.63 -13.68 13.59
C ALA A 430 22.68 -14.74 13.97
N SER A 431 22.52 -15.97 13.48
CA SER A 431 23.37 -17.12 13.85
C SER A 431 24.68 -17.22 13.06
N ALA A 432 24.71 -16.71 11.83
CA ALA A 432 25.83 -16.76 10.89
C ALA A 432 25.97 -15.44 10.09
N GLU A 433 27.10 -15.24 9.40
CA GLU A 433 27.27 -14.03 8.56
C GLU A 433 26.33 -13.98 7.35
N GLU A 434 25.79 -15.14 6.94
CA GLU A 434 24.76 -15.26 5.90
C GLU A 434 23.39 -14.72 6.36
N ASP A 435 23.20 -14.51 7.66
CA ASP A 435 21.97 -13.94 8.24
C ASP A 435 21.95 -12.39 8.25
N LEU A 436 23.03 -11.75 7.79
CA LEU A 436 23.16 -10.29 7.76
C LEU A 436 22.33 -9.68 6.63
N GLY A 437 21.42 -8.78 6.99
CA GLY A 437 20.48 -8.16 6.06
C GLY A 437 19.10 -8.00 6.69
N VAL A 438 18.06 -7.86 5.88
CA VAL A 438 16.70 -7.62 6.38
C VAL A 438 15.85 -8.89 6.34
N TRP A 439 15.27 -9.22 7.49
CA TRP A 439 14.31 -10.30 7.65
C TRP A 439 12.88 -9.73 7.73
N ASP A 440 12.02 -10.16 6.81
CA ASP A 440 10.61 -9.82 6.75
C ASP A 440 9.78 -10.82 7.58
N PHE A 441 8.98 -10.36 8.54
CA PHE A 441 8.19 -11.25 9.43
C PHE A 441 6.80 -11.63 8.87
N PHE A 442 6.51 -12.92 8.86
CA PHE A 442 5.24 -13.50 8.47
C PHE A 442 4.70 -14.37 9.60
N ILE A 443 3.39 -14.61 9.58
CA ILE A 443 2.79 -15.72 10.33
C ILE A 443 2.15 -16.66 9.31
N GLU A 444 2.47 -17.94 9.42
CA GLU A 444 1.72 -19.03 8.82
C GLU A 444 0.68 -19.53 9.82
N SER A 445 -0.57 -19.62 9.38
CA SER A 445 -1.61 -20.35 10.09
C SER A 445 -1.95 -21.62 9.31
N SER A 446 -2.17 -22.71 10.04
CA SER A 446 -2.49 -24.03 9.51
C SER A 446 -3.63 -24.65 10.32
N ILE A 447 -4.70 -25.06 9.64
CA ILE A 447 -5.89 -25.69 10.23
C ILE A 447 -6.39 -26.80 9.30
N ASP A 448 -6.53 -28.03 9.80
CA ASP A 448 -6.99 -29.22 9.05
C ASP A 448 -6.39 -29.35 7.63
N GLY A 449 -5.08 -29.08 7.53
CA GLY A 449 -4.29 -29.10 6.29
C GLY A 449 -4.33 -27.81 5.46
N TYR A 450 -5.33 -26.94 5.65
CA TYR A 450 -5.41 -25.64 4.98
C TYR A 450 -4.38 -24.68 5.59
N LYS A 451 -3.54 -24.11 4.74
CA LYS A 451 -2.47 -23.19 5.15
C LYS A 451 -2.63 -21.81 4.52
N LEU A 452 -2.37 -20.78 5.31
CA LEU A 452 -2.30 -19.40 4.82
C LEU A 452 -1.14 -18.66 5.48
N ARG A 453 -0.25 -18.08 4.67
CA ARG A 453 0.84 -17.20 5.12
C ARG A 453 0.41 -15.74 4.96
N ALA A 454 0.64 -14.90 5.97
CA ALA A 454 0.40 -13.46 5.89
C ALA A 454 1.61 -12.66 6.35
N ARG A 455 1.88 -11.53 5.66
CA ARG A 455 2.81 -10.50 6.11
C ARG A 455 2.13 -9.67 7.20
N ILE A 456 2.82 -9.46 8.33
CA ILE A 456 2.23 -8.90 9.55
C ILE A 456 2.89 -7.57 9.92
N GLY A 457 2.11 -6.65 10.50
CA GLY A 457 2.59 -5.45 11.19
C GLY A 457 1.86 -4.17 10.80
N ASN A 458 1.24 -4.13 9.61
CA ASN A 458 0.48 -2.96 9.13
C ASN A 458 -0.80 -2.65 9.93
N LYS A 459 -1.19 -3.56 10.83
CA LYS A 459 -2.23 -3.38 11.84
C LYS A 459 -1.62 -3.62 13.21
N ARG A 460 -1.42 -2.55 13.97
CA ARG A 460 -0.76 -2.60 15.27
C ARG A 460 -1.18 -1.46 16.20
N ALA A 461 -0.91 -1.64 17.49
CA ALA A 461 -0.88 -0.55 18.46
C ALA A 461 0.32 0.39 18.20
N ALA A 462 0.34 1.54 18.87
CA ALA A 462 1.46 2.48 18.79
C ALA A 462 2.77 1.79 19.20
N TYR A 463 3.79 1.88 18.36
CA TYR A 463 5.11 1.31 18.66
C TYR A 463 5.80 2.16 19.73
N LYS A 464 6.23 1.52 20.82
CA LYS A 464 6.71 2.20 22.04
C LYS A 464 8.10 2.80 21.92
N TYR A 465 8.85 2.44 20.89
CA TYR A 465 10.26 2.80 20.71
C TYR A 465 10.45 3.72 19.50
N SER A 466 11.59 4.43 19.44
CA SER A 466 11.96 5.23 18.28
C SER A 466 12.16 4.36 17.02
N THR A 467 12.12 4.98 15.84
CA THR A 467 12.41 4.29 14.55
C THR A 467 13.87 3.83 14.40
N ASN A 468 14.77 4.31 15.26
CA ASN A 468 16.18 3.95 15.29
C ASN A 468 16.53 2.93 16.40
N THR A 469 15.54 2.44 17.16
CA THR A 469 15.79 1.55 18.29
C THR A 469 16.26 0.18 17.85
N MET A 470 17.37 -0.28 18.41
CA MET A 470 17.99 -1.56 18.08
C MET A 470 18.37 -2.32 19.35
N TYR A 471 18.29 -3.65 19.27
CA TYR A 471 19.00 -4.53 20.18
C TYR A 471 20.47 -4.61 19.74
N LEU A 472 21.41 -4.57 20.69
CA LEU A 472 22.81 -4.95 20.43
C LEU A 472 23.12 -6.28 21.13
N GLY A 473 23.51 -7.27 20.33
CA GLY A 473 23.82 -8.62 20.78
C GLY A 473 25.18 -9.09 20.30
N HIS A 474 25.57 -10.27 20.76
CA HIS A 474 26.66 -11.04 20.15
C HIS A 474 26.22 -12.50 20.00
N ASN A 475 26.81 -13.18 19.03
CA ASN A 475 26.76 -14.63 18.89
C ASN A 475 28.19 -15.18 19.12
N ALA A 476 28.47 -16.43 18.71
CA ALA A 476 29.81 -17.02 18.83
C ALA A 476 30.84 -16.52 17.80
N LEU A 477 30.42 -15.72 16.82
CA LEU A 477 31.18 -15.31 15.63
C LEU A 477 31.41 -13.78 15.57
N PHE A 478 30.42 -12.97 15.93
CA PHE A 478 30.44 -11.50 15.83
C PHE A 478 29.42 -10.80 16.75
N VAL A 479 29.66 -9.51 16.98
CA VAL A 479 28.71 -8.55 17.56
C VAL A 479 27.80 -8.02 16.45
N PHE A 480 26.51 -7.85 16.75
CA PHE A 480 25.50 -7.43 15.78
C PHE A 480 24.47 -6.47 16.39
N SER A 481 23.79 -5.71 15.52
CA SER A 481 22.54 -5.05 15.86
C SER A 481 21.38 -5.79 15.22
N ALA A 482 20.24 -5.86 15.92
CA ALA A 482 18.96 -6.22 15.34
C ALA A 482 17.99 -5.06 15.55
N ARG A 483 17.56 -4.42 14.45
CA ARG A 483 16.65 -3.26 14.47
C ARG A 483 15.27 -3.65 13.91
N PRO A 484 14.25 -3.85 14.76
CA PRO A 484 12.87 -3.94 14.33
C PRO A 484 12.43 -2.61 13.72
N TYR A 485 11.75 -2.65 12.58
CA TYR A 485 11.23 -1.45 11.90
C TYR A 485 10.03 -1.77 11.00
N PHE A 486 9.33 -0.74 10.51
CA PHE A 486 8.19 -0.89 9.62
C PHE A 486 8.50 -0.41 8.19
N THR A 487 8.07 -1.18 7.20
CA THR A 487 8.38 -0.93 5.77
C THR A 487 7.63 0.27 5.20
N MET A 488 8.29 1.16 4.46
CA MET A 488 7.66 2.40 3.95
C MET A 488 6.39 2.17 3.09
N ASN A 489 6.38 1.14 2.24
CA ASN A 489 5.29 0.94 1.27
C ASN A 489 4.04 0.25 1.84
N TYR A 490 4.22 -0.58 2.88
CA TYR A 490 3.17 -1.48 3.38
C TYR A 490 3.08 -1.54 4.91
N ASP A 491 3.95 -0.83 5.61
CA ASP A 491 3.95 -0.64 7.07
C ASP A 491 4.06 -1.94 7.91
N ASN A 492 4.66 -2.99 7.32
CA ASN A 492 4.84 -4.30 7.94
C ASN A 492 6.19 -4.44 8.68
N LEU A 493 6.21 -5.27 9.74
CA LEU A 493 7.34 -5.45 10.67
C LEU A 493 8.51 -6.22 10.04
N SER A 494 9.69 -5.64 9.98
CA SER A 494 10.94 -6.31 9.57
C SER A 494 11.99 -6.17 10.67
N ILE A 495 13.02 -7.01 10.66
CA ILE A 495 14.22 -6.85 11.49
C ILE A 495 15.43 -6.69 10.57
N ASP A 496 16.16 -5.58 10.71
CA ASP A 496 17.40 -5.27 10.00
C ASP A 496 18.58 -5.71 10.88
N ILE A 497 19.23 -6.82 10.49
CA ILE A 497 20.41 -7.37 11.17
C ILE A 497 21.67 -6.85 10.50
N LYS A 498 22.57 -6.27 11.29
CA LYS A 498 23.87 -5.78 10.82
C LYS A 498 24.99 -6.27 11.71
N LYS A 499 26.13 -6.61 11.12
CA LYS A 499 27.38 -6.86 11.83
C LYS A 499 27.91 -5.52 12.34
N HIS A 500 28.14 -5.43 13.65
CA HIS A 500 28.66 -4.22 14.30
C HIS A 500 30.08 -4.46 14.78
N ALA A 501 31.03 -3.70 14.24
CA ALA A 501 32.42 -3.78 14.64
C ALA A 501 32.77 -2.89 15.84
N TYR A 502 31.96 -1.86 16.13
CA TYR A 502 32.07 -0.92 17.26
C TYR A 502 30.88 0.06 17.20
N THR A 503 30.56 0.71 18.32
CA THR A 503 29.57 1.80 18.39
C THR A 503 30.16 2.99 19.16
N GLU A 504 30.16 4.17 18.55
CA GLU A 504 30.61 5.42 19.19
C GLU A 504 29.60 5.90 20.26
N ALA A 505 30.15 6.35 21.39
CA ALA A 505 29.44 7.01 22.49
C ALA A 505 30.25 8.21 23.00
N GLU A 506 29.56 9.23 23.48
CA GLU A 506 30.16 10.32 24.25
C GLU A 506 30.28 9.93 25.72
N LEU A 507 31.36 10.36 26.37
CA LEU A 507 31.60 10.08 27.79
C LEU A 507 31.13 11.25 28.65
N SER A 508 30.41 10.92 29.73
CA SER A 508 30.05 11.86 30.80
C SER A 508 30.39 11.24 32.15
N TYR A 509 30.91 12.03 33.09
CA TYR A 509 31.25 11.57 34.44
C TYR A 509 30.42 12.35 35.46
N GLU A 510 29.67 11.62 36.29
CA GLU A 510 28.83 12.21 37.34
C GLU A 510 29.67 12.36 38.63
N THR A 511 29.95 13.59 39.04
CA THR A 511 30.88 13.90 40.14
C THR A 511 30.38 13.45 41.52
N GLU A 512 29.07 13.45 41.76
CA GLU A 512 28.45 13.06 43.04
C GLU A 512 28.36 11.54 43.21
N SER A 513 27.87 10.84 42.18
CA SER A 513 27.72 9.37 42.17
C SER A 513 29.03 8.63 41.88
N LYS A 514 30.03 9.34 41.31
CA LYS A 514 31.25 8.78 40.71
C LYS A 514 30.99 7.75 39.63
N ASP A 515 29.84 7.84 38.95
CA ASP A 515 29.50 6.97 37.84
C ASP A 515 30.06 7.51 36.50
N LEU A 516 30.38 6.60 35.58
CA LEU A 516 30.75 6.92 34.21
C LEU A 516 29.61 6.53 33.26
N SER A 517 29.19 7.46 32.43
CA SER A 517 28.07 7.32 31.50
C SER A 517 28.53 7.38 30.05
N PHE A 518 28.03 6.46 29.24
CA PHE A 518 28.27 6.35 27.81
C PHE A 518 26.98 6.74 27.08
N ILE A 519 27.02 7.87 26.37
CA ILE A 519 25.88 8.51 25.72
C ILE A 519 25.94 8.22 24.21
N PHE A 520 25.09 7.31 23.77
CA PHE A 520 24.96 6.92 22.37
C PHE A 520 23.96 7.83 21.67
N LYS A 521 24.44 8.93 21.06
CA LYS A 521 23.59 9.88 20.32
C LYS A 521 22.88 9.23 19.12
N ASP A 522 21.65 9.68 18.90
CA ASP A 522 20.71 9.29 17.85
C ASP A 522 20.40 7.78 17.80
N LYS A 523 20.67 7.07 18.91
CA LYS A 523 20.52 5.62 19.06
C LYS A 523 19.77 5.31 20.34
N GLN A 524 18.67 4.57 20.23
CA GLN A 524 18.07 3.84 21.35
C GLN A 524 18.58 2.40 21.31
N ILE A 525 19.30 1.98 22.35
CA ILE A 525 20.02 0.71 22.42
C ILE A 525 19.41 -0.11 23.55
N CYS A 526 18.68 -1.16 23.18
CA CYS A 526 18.25 -2.18 24.12
C CYS A 526 19.40 -3.19 24.32
N LEU A 527 19.68 -3.53 25.57
CA LEU A 527 20.67 -4.54 25.96
C LEU A 527 20.05 -5.50 26.99
N PRO A 528 20.56 -6.73 27.12
CA PRO A 528 20.16 -7.66 28.16
C PRO A 528 20.46 -7.16 29.58
N ASN A 529 19.69 -7.65 30.56
CA ASN A 529 20.02 -7.60 31.96
C ASN A 529 21.44 -8.14 32.22
N HIS A 530 22.14 -7.53 33.18
CA HIS A 530 23.53 -7.85 33.55
C HIS A 530 24.59 -7.67 32.44
N SER A 531 24.26 -6.96 31.35
CA SER A 531 25.21 -6.46 30.35
C SER A 531 26.54 -6.01 30.95
N LYS A 532 27.66 -6.46 30.38
CA LYS A 532 28.96 -5.82 30.60
C LYS A 532 29.38 -5.08 29.34
N MET A 533 29.95 -3.91 29.55
CA MET A 533 30.64 -3.17 28.51
C MET A 533 32.13 -3.54 28.58
N ILE A 534 32.64 -4.09 27.49
CA ILE A 534 34.05 -4.42 27.34
C ILE A 534 34.77 -3.24 26.70
N VAL A 535 35.86 -2.82 27.35
CA VAL A 535 36.77 -1.82 26.81
C VAL A 535 38.09 -2.51 26.47
N ASN A 536 38.43 -2.55 25.18
CA ASN A 536 39.67 -3.16 24.69
C ASN A 536 40.75 -2.09 24.49
N THR A 537 41.86 -2.19 25.23
CA THR A 537 43.02 -1.26 25.18
C THR A 537 43.92 -1.45 23.96
N GLY A 538 43.81 -2.58 23.26
CA GLY A 538 44.85 -3.12 22.38
C GLY A 538 45.89 -4.00 23.08
N GLN A 539 45.84 -4.16 24.40
CA GLN A 539 46.73 -5.05 25.19
C GLN A 539 45.97 -5.99 26.15
N SER A 540 44.76 -5.60 26.57
CA SER A 540 43.87 -6.30 27.50
C SER A 540 42.44 -5.81 27.33
N GLU A 541 41.50 -6.65 27.73
CA GLU A 541 40.06 -6.34 27.77
C GLU A 541 39.62 -6.17 29.23
N ILE A 542 38.84 -5.12 29.50
CA ILE A 542 38.28 -4.86 30.84
C ILE A 542 36.77 -4.90 30.77
N SER A 543 36.16 -5.65 31.70
CA SER A 543 34.73 -5.94 31.73
C SER A 543 34.01 -5.12 32.79
N LEU A 544 33.23 -4.13 32.35
CA LEU A 544 32.52 -3.21 33.24
C LEU A 544 31.02 -3.53 33.31
N PRO A 545 30.48 -3.98 34.45
CA PRO A 545 29.04 -4.20 34.61
C PRO A 545 28.26 -2.90 34.38
N VAL A 546 27.22 -2.96 33.55
CA VAL A 546 26.29 -1.86 33.33
C VAL A 546 25.38 -1.74 34.56
N LYS A 547 25.46 -0.58 35.22
CA LYS A 547 24.72 -0.21 36.44
C LYS A 547 23.30 0.26 36.13
N ARG A 548 23.13 1.03 35.05
CA ARG A 548 21.85 1.64 34.64
C ARG A 548 21.82 1.85 33.13
N ILE A 549 20.66 1.64 32.51
CA ILE A 549 20.38 1.95 31.10
C ILE A 549 19.23 2.96 31.08
N GLU A 550 19.45 4.11 30.46
CA GLU A 550 18.44 5.16 30.31
C GLU A 550 18.18 5.36 28.82
N LEU A 551 16.96 5.02 28.37
CA LEU A 551 16.50 5.21 27.00
C LEU A 551 15.83 6.59 26.89
N GLU A 552 16.54 7.56 26.33
CA GLU A 552 16.02 8.90 26.04
C GLU A 552 15.54 9.00 24.58
N PRO A 553 14.71 9.99 24.20
CA PRO A 553 14.16 10.09 22.85
C PRO A 553 15.20 10.05 21.72
N ASN A 554 16.37 10.69 21.94
CA ASN A 554 17.45 10.82 20.95
C ASN A 554 18.80 10.27 21.46
N CYS A 555 18.85 9.54 22.57
CA CYS A 555 20.09 8.87 22.99
C CYS A 555 19.85 7.67 23.91
N THR A 556 20.88 6.86 24.11
CA THR A 556 20.95 5.90 25.22
C THR A 556 22.08 6.28 26.13
N LYS A 557 21.83 6.38 27.43
CA LYS A 557 22.86 6.59 28.44
C LYS A 557 23.08 5.30 29.22
N LEU A 558 24.22 4.65 28.99
CA LEU A 558 24.66 3.47 29.73
C LEU A 558 25.61 3.90 30.84
N THR A 559 25.23 3.65 32.09
CA THR A 559 26.01 4.04 33.27
C THR A 559 26.76 2.82 33.83
N VAL A 560 28.05 2.96 34.14
CA VAL A 560 28.89 1.92 34.79
C VAL A 560 29.51 2.47 36.09
N ASN A 561 29.78 1.56 37.03
CA ASN A 561 30.40 1.92 38.30
C ASN A 561 31.94 2.04 38.16
N VAL A 562 32.50 3.23 38.39
CA VAL A 562 33.94 3.51 38.24
C VAL A 562 34.79 2.82 39.31
N GLN A 563 34.25 2.55 40.50
CA GLN A 563 34.96 1.84 41.56
C GLN A 563 35.40 0.44 41.10
N SER A 564 34.52 -0.28 40.39
CA SER A 564 34.81 -1.61 39.85
C SER A 564 35.86 -1.58 38.72
N LEU A 565 35.85 -0.52 37.89
CA LEU A 565 36.90 -0.27 36.89
C LEU A 565 38.26 -0.08 37.56
N LEU A 566 38.33 0.73 38.63
CA LEU A 566 39.56 1.00 39.36
C LEU A 566 40.11 -0.25 40.07
N GLU A 567 39.24 -1.12 40.59
CA GLU A 567 39.62 -2.38 41.23
C GLU A 567 40.19 -3.40 40.22
N GLN A 568 39.57 -3.58 39.06
CA GLN A 568 40.10 -4.48 38.01
C GLN A 568 41.45 -4.00 37.46
N LEU A 569 41.66 -2.68 37.37
CA LEU A 569 42.94 -2.08 36.96
C LEU A 569 44.08 -2.29 37.96
N ALA A 570 43.79 -2.53 39.25
CA ALA A 570 44.79 -2.59 40.31
C ALA A 570 45.78 -3.78 40.21
N HIS A 571 45.43 -4.82 39.45
CA HIS A 571 46.24 -6.03 39.29
C HIS A 571 47.25 -6.00 38.13
N VAL A 572 47.18 -4.99 37.26
CA VAL A 572 48.15 -4.85 36.16
C VAL A 572 49.46 -4.27 36.73
N LYS A 573 50.59 -4.91 36.43
CA LYS A 573 51.87 -4.63 37.11
C LYS A 573 52.31 -3.16 37.01
N LYS A 574 52.72 -2.62 38.18
CA LYS A 574 53.10 -1.23 38.52
C LYS A 574 54.19 -0.51 37.69
N GLU A 575 54.60 -1.02 36.52
CA GLU A 575 55.70 -0.41 35.73
C GLU A 575 55.31 0.03 34.31
N ARG A 576 54.05 -0.09 33.89
CA ARG A 576 53.60 0.41 32.58
C ARG A 576 52.25 1.12 32.66
N LEU A 577 52.22 2.33 32.08
CA LEU A 577 51.00 3.07 31.77
C LEU A 577 50.09 2.21 30.87
N ILE A 578 48.84 2.03 31.28
CA ILE A 578 47.79 1.47 30.42
C ILE A 578 47.07 2.66 29.77
N GLU A 579 47.26 2.84 28.48
CA GLU A 579 46.67 3.93 27.71
C GLU A 579 45.32 3.49 27.11
N PHE A 580 44.20 3.98 27.65
CA PHE A 580 42.87 3.37 27.45
C PHE A 580 42.08 3.88 26.23
N ALA A 581 42.74 3.78 25.09
CA ALA A 581 42.70 4.70 23.94
C ALA A 581 41.27 5.23 23.48
N ILE A 582 41.02 6.40 22.86
CA ILE A 582 39.82 6.72 22.01
C ILE A 582 40.16 7.73 20.89
N ASN A 583 39.96 7.42 19.59
CA ASN A 583 40.24 8.37 18.49
C ASN A 583 38.96 9.06 18.00
N THR A 584 38.97 10.39 17.84
CA THR A 584 37.95 11.14 17.08
C THR A 584 38.56 11.88 15.88
N SER A 585 39.37 11.17 15.08
CA SER A 585 39.79 11.64 13.77
C SER A 585 38.59 11.75 12.84
N GLN A 586 38.00 12.95 12.80
CA GLN A 586 36.72 13.35 12.19
C GLN A 586 35.47 13.25 13.09
N ASN A 587 35.48 13.85 14.30
CA ASN A 587 34.32 14.60 14.80
C ASN A 587 34.71 15.64 15.85
N LYS A 588 34.02 16.80 15.86
CA LYS A 588 34.45 18.03 16.54
C LYS A 588 33.75 18.21 17.90
N ILE A 589 34.46 18.03 19.00
CA ILE A 589 33.95 18.32 20.35
C ILE A 589 34.08 19.82 20.64
N SER A 590 32.96 20.51 20.84
CA SER A 590 32.93 21.87 21.39
C SER A 590 32.67 21.81 22.90
N ALA A 591 33.66 22.14 23.71
CA ALA A 591 33.51 22.19 25.16
C ALA A 591 32.46 23.25 25.57
N LYS A 592 31.49 22.85 26.41
CA LYS A 592 30.98 23.81 27.40
C LYS A 592 32.07 24.01 28.44
N VAL A 593 32.19 25.25 28.90
CA VAL A 593 33.24 25.70 29.82
C VAL A 593 33.18 24.87 31.11
N ASP A 594 34.35 24.59 31.70
CA ASP A 594 34.59 23.78 32.90
C ASP A 594 34.64 22.24 32.74
N ASN A 595 35.53 21.77 31.84
CA ASN A 595 35.94 20.36 31.75
C ASN A 595 36.91 19.95 32.88
N GLN A 596 36.47 19.11 33.82
CA GLN A 596 37.38 18.33 34.67
C GLN A 596 37.88 17.09 33.92
N ALA A 597 39.20 16.99 33.75
CA ALA A 597 39.88 15.97 32.94
C ALA A 597 40.96 15.14 33.69
N ILE A 598 41.72 14.31 32.94
CA ILE A 598 42.04 12.95 33.40
C ILE A 598 43.45 12.40 32.85
N VAL A 599 44.52 12.08 33.67
CA VAL A 599 45.79 11.18 33.53
C VAL A 599 46.51 10.75 34.90
N LEU A 600 46.53 9.47 35.37
CA LEU A 600 47.05 8.95 36.70
C LEU A 600 48.61 8.96 36.87
N ASP A 601 49.16 9.20 38.09
CA ASP A 601 50.62 9.07 38.43
C ASP A 601 50.86 8.53 39.86
N THR A 602 51.95 7.77 40.07
CA THR A 602 52.53 7.45 41.39
C THR A 602 54.06 7.53 41.34
N ARG A 603 54.67 8.49 42.04
CA ARG A 603 56.12 8.56 42.26
C ARG A 603 56.48 8.52 43.75
N ASN A 604 57.60 7.87 44.04
CA ASN A 604 57.98 7.36 45.36
C ASN A 604 58.10 8.43 46.45
N VAL A 605 57.68 8.09 47.67
CA VAL A 605 58.06 8.83 48.89
C VAL A 605 59.34 8.22 49.47
N GLU A 606 60.49 8.78 49.13
CA GLU A 606 61.68 8.63 49.98
C GLU A 606 61.53 9.50 51.23
N ARG A 607 61.76 8.92 52.41
CA ARG A 607 61.98 9.70 53.64
C ARG A 607 63.35 10.37 53.59
N LYS A 608 63.40 11.70 53.52
CA LYS A 608 64.57 12.48 53.93
C LYS A 608 64.29 13.18 55.25
N SER A 609 65.15 12.93 56.24
CA SER A 609 65.12 13.58 57.54
C SER A 609 65.78 14.96 57.46
N MET A 610 64.96 16.01 57.52
CA MET A 610 65.34 17.33 58.03
C MET A 610 64.08 17.95 58.66
N LEU A 611 64.27 18.84 59.64
CA LEU A 611 63.20 19.17 60.59
C LEU A 611 62.08 20.04 60.00
N PHE A 612 60.86 19.76 60.50
CA PHE A 612 59.60 20.51 60.39
C PHE A 612 58.86 20.49 59.03
N PHE A 613 57.53 20.26 59.15
CA PHE A 613 56.48 20.18 58.10
C PHE A 613 56.42 18.91 57.23
N SER A 614 55.63 17.93 57.70
CA SER A 614 55.06 16.86 56.88
C SER A 614 53.83 17.36 56.11
N LYS A 615 53.93 17.49 54.78
CA LYS A 615 52.81 17.87 53.91
C LYS A 615 52.23 16.63 53.23
N MET A 616 50.98 16.27 53.56
CA MET A 616 50.24 15.30 52.74
C MET A 616 49.78 15.97 51.45
N VAL A 617 49.86 15.24 50.33
CA VAL A 617 49.39 15.70 49.02
C VAL A 617 48.22 14.82 48.62
N GLU A 618 47.11 15.44 48.26
CA GLU A 618 45.91 14.77 47.76
C GLU A 618 46.14 14.30 46.32
N VAL A 619 45.89 13.01 46.05
CA VAL A 619 46.12 12.40 44.74
C VAL A 619 44.84 12.45 43.93
N GLN A 620 44.79 13.31 42.91
CA GLN A 620 43.68 13.35 41.96
C GLN A 620 43.87 12.32 40.84
N TYR A 621 42.84 11.51 40.58
CA TYR A 621 42.79 10.48 39.54
C TYR A 621 42.01 10.86 38.28
N LYS A 622 42.33 10.12 37.22
CA LYS A 622 42.84 10.78 36.02
C LYS A 622 43.14 9.70 34.90
N LEU A 623 42.59 9.78 33.66
CA LEU A 623 42.54 8.86 32.46
C LEU A 623 42.58 9.53 31.01
N LEU A 624 43.60 9.34 30.14
CA LEU A 624 43.70 10.01 28.78
C LEU A 624 44.28 9.12 27.66
N THR A 625 43.73 9.17 26.44
CA THR A 625 43.72 7.98 25.57
C THR A 625 43.33 8.26 24.07
N SER A 626 43.80 7.51 23.02
CA SER A 626 43.58 7.80 21.56
C SER A 626 43.10 6.72 20.47
N LYS A 627 42.65 5.47 20.76
CA LYS A 627 42.29 4.34 19.81
C LYS A 627 41.39 3.13 20.29
N SER A 628 40.61 3.14 21.38
CA SER A 628 39.84 1.94 21.83
C SER A 628 38.61 1.70 20.98
N LYS A 629 38.15 0.45 21.02
CA LYS A 629 36.86 0.01 20.49
C LYS A 629 36.05 -0.58 21.64
N PHE A 630 34.76 -0.28 21.64
CA PHE A 630 33.81 -0.71 22.68
C PHE A 630 32.93 -1.83 22.13
N TYR A 631 32.72 -2.84 22.95
CA TYR A 631 31.91 -4.01 22.66
C TYR A 631 31.04 -4.35 23.86
N PHE A 632 29.88 -4.95 23.63
CA PHE A 632 29.09 -5.56 24.70
C PHE A 632 29.37 -7.06 24.70
N GLN A 633 29.69 -7.60 25.87
CA GLN A 633 29.90 -9.03 26.12
C GLN A 633 29.07 -9.40 27.35
N TYR A 634 28.46 -10.58 27.30
CA TYR A 634 27.60 -11.08 28.37
C TYR A 634 28.37 -12.06 29.27
#